data_AF-A0A969N119-F1
#
_entry.id   AF-A0A969N119-F1
#
_cell.length_a   1.000
_cell.length_b   1.000
_cell.length_c   1.000
_cell.angle_alpha   90.00
_cell.angle_beta   90.00
_cell.angle_gamma   90.00
#
_symmetry.space_group_name_H-M   'P 1'
#
loop_
_entity.id
_entity.type
_entity.pdbx_description
1 polymer ?
#
loop_
_entity_poly.entity_id
_entity_poly.type
_entity_poly.pdbx_seq_one_letter_code
_entity_poly.pdbx_strand_id
1 'polypeptide(L)'
;MTLTTLDRFWEILGWVFALDNQIFQRTVASPQGIGFAIFVVLLAQLSLSLGQSIVLFINRVQPIRFIFSLLISAILYLFEFLFLVFSTWLIGLLPGTVRLSLPTLFIVLGLSYAPLLFSVLGALPYLGFPLLRILSIWNLLAMVVGFSAVANVGIGVAFWYVAFGWFVKELLEHTIGQPIAKLGRLLAERVAGVQLAIRRADLTELLQSGFETRFSQFDASLREIAATAPGSLEAVTFTEPPNPQSEMNLLASESALSTPSDHFTAAYEGIDTRIDTTQTGARLVHRLRGIPHAIRLGLIFLGLSLLFLIIAILLRPVRLTLFSWYGGLPWLLRRIFDLSWVGLIAIIFAGLLAPLEALGWWAGWYGDDLDTGSALAIASAAVSESDRQSRDDYQRNSLADEPPARYVVYVDGVGQSGEEYTPDVVEFVQALQVVLPEEIEFVQGLMLYSVFNQPLIQDRPLAWIWRWADRVRWQNPAALLGLMVNLRNAWIVAVSADKRYGPIYNQGIAQVLYNGLMRHGYNPDDGTPITFIGYSGGAQMSVAAAPYLRRVFDSEIEVISLGGVMSANNNFLKLGQLYHLVGEQDTVTRLGSILFPGRWSLFALSYWNRAKRKGKISQVSLGPMGHQVPGGMMDPDAILPNGKSNLQQTISVVLSILEGRFLVAKPHRPRQITNYERYQQADFNHYTYYPLTQTVDSQWYRPIAPWMGRLILPSCAERRQVKGVWFEVHHADRGYESWVGQTVMLRWVDDPGVKQRVRAVTRDVHFSVDAEYSSQYGDSIHPERINHWQRVGPLESLAGSHPMDDLIVMLTGEVEVEAGERRILRITHQPVEITGRYYALVQFETAVTGTDCFRVRHFNLNSRQFDGVAEEVCLPPVLLAQAYGSYPSTTRHLEQSPLNETGWYIYGAKDAAGQFVVQSLAPRSLFRLQPDRVVFGRKASYRYIRQEAWANAAAQKGKISSVLCVGNSETDEIQSAIDGWKVGDRALLLHVYGGIGGHKKEPAAATPIFFGHFAYGLATVVHDPLSDERRFEIQYYQVYSHNTDGITAGTLHWSRYMGDRQFGWLGNRPVCDILIKFEPFTGFFDIDGAQRSALSNMLSHLEAMTARYRIGDGTGATYVGPANNCAQDSNQALFASIHSLFQTIATNQTLLQAWVANNPTQSQRYEQLLNAQAKLYRRLQPLGFLREDWKTNEFNLGSTLEDEPLRNLWIGLGSWRTLLPRKASDMVVQVFLEQGANVWVLRTNQVGGYDPDIEPISPITL
;
A
#
# COMPACT_ATOMS: atom_id res chain seq x y z
N MET A 1 -3.96 -18.76 -56.36
CA MET A 1 -4.71 -17.49 -56.52
C MET A 1 -4.20 -16.80 -57.76
N THR A 2 -5.07 -16.50 -58.74
CA THR A 2 -4.73 -15.63 -59.88
C THR A 2 -4.62 -14.18 -59.37
N LEU A 3 -3.83 -13.31 -60.03
CA LEU A 3 -3.68 -11.89 -59.66
C LEU A 3 -5.03 -11.18 -59.43
N THR A 4 -6.08 -11.54 -60.20
CA THR A 4 -7.46 -11.05 -60.07
C THR A 4 -8.19 -11.44 -58.79
N THR A 5 -7.85 -12.59 -58.17
CA THR A 5 -8.44 -13.03 -56.90
C THR A 5 -7.81 -12.36 -55.68
N LEU A 6 -6.53 -11.98 -55.76
CA LEU A 6 -5.81 -11.33 -54.68
C LEU A 6 -6.23 -9.86 -54.52
N ASP A 7 -6.40 -9.14 -55.64
CA ASP A 7 -6.85 -7.74 -55.59
C ASP A 7 -8.30 -7.61 -55.10
N ARG A 8 -9.19 -8.53 -55.46
CA ARG A 8 -10.55 -8.60 -54.88
C ARG A 8 -10.54 -8.87 -53.38
N PHE A 9 -9.61 -9.69 -52.89
CA PHE A 9 -9.47 -9.97 -51.46
C PHE A 9 -9.10 -8.71 -50.67
N TRP A 10 -8.14 -7.91 -51.16
CA TRP A 10 -7.73 -6.67 -50.52
C TRP A 10 -8.80 -5.58 -50.56
N GLU A 11 -9.57 -5.53 -51.65
CA GLU A 11 -10.73 -4.65 -51.77
C GLU A 11 -11.81 -5.00 -50.74
N ILE A 12 -12.20 -6.28 -50.63
CA ILE A 12 -13.17 -6.76 -49.63
C ILE A 12 -12.72 -6.40 -48.21
N LEU A 13 -11.44 -6.60 -47.88
CA LEU A 13 -10.90 -6.22 -46.57
C LEU A 13 -11.02 -4.71 -46.32
N GLY A 14 -10.64 -3.88 -47.29
CA GLY A 14 -10.75 -2.42 -47.18
C GLY A 14 -12.17 -1.95 -46.86
N TRP A 15 -13.17 -2.52 -47.51
CA TRP A 15 -14.57 -2.18 -47.27
C TRP A 15 -15.12 -2.70 -45.93
N VAL A 16 -14.65 -3.86 -45.46
CA VAL A 16 -14.96 -4.35 -44.11
C VAL A 16 -14.36 -3.41 -43.05
N PHE A 17 -13.15 -2.88 -43.27
CA PHE A 17 -12.56 -1.86 -42.40
C PHE A 17 -13.37 -0.57 -42.36
N ALA A 18 -13.95 -0.18 -43.50
CA ALA A 18 -14.83 0.98 -43.63
C ALA A 18 -16.26 0.75 -43.08
N LEU A 19 -16.56 -0.46 -42.59
CA LEU A 19 -17.88 -0.86 -42.07
C LEU A 19 -19.01 -0.68 -43.11
N ASP A 20 -18.74 -0.99 -44.39
CA ASP A 20 -19.75 -0.89 -45.47
C ASP A 20 -20.73 -2.08 -45.45
N ASN A 21 -22.02 -1.78 -45.25
CA ASN A 21 -23.11 -2.75 -45.21
C ASN A 21 -23.25 -3.58 -46.50
N GLN A 22 -22.98 -3.00 -47.68
CA GLN A 22 -23.23 -3.65 -48.96
C GLN A 22 -22.25 -4.81 -49.23
N ILE A 23 -21.05 -4.75 -48.65
CA ILE A 23 -20.01 -5.76 -48.89
C ILE A 23 -20.26 -7.06 -48.13
N PHE A 24 -20.83 -6.99 -46.92
CA PHE A 24 -21.25 -8.21 -46.21
C PHE A 24 -22.32 -8.98 -47.00
N GLN A 25 -23.28 -8.28 -47.60
CA GLN A 25 -24.30 -8.90 -48.45
C GLN A 25 -23.72 -9.48 -49.75
N ARG A 26 -22.86 -8.73 -50.45
CA ARG A 26 -22.22 -9.18 -51.71
C ARG A 26 -21.29 -10.38 -51.51
N THR A 27 -20.60 -10.45 -50.37
CA THR A 27 -19.65 -11.54 -50.10
C THR A 27 -20.38 -12.83 -49.68
N VAL A 28 -21.51 -12.72 -48.98
CA VAL A 28 -22.39 -13.86 -48.68
C VAL A 28 -22.97 -14.47 -49.97
N ALA A 29 -23.25 -13.66 -50.99
CA ALA A 29 -23.77 -14.11 -52.29
C ALA A 29 -22.68 -14.73 -53.20
N SER A 30 -21.40 -14.69 -52.81
CA SER A 30 -20.29 -15.20 -53.61
C SER A 30 -20.01 -16.69 -53.35
N PRO A 31 -19.79 -17.52 -54.40
CA PRO A 31 -19.41 -18.94 -54.23
C PRO A 31 -18.12 -19.16 -53.43
N GLN A 32 -17.28 -18.14 -53.31
CA GLN A 32 -15.99 -18.18 -52.62
C GLN A 32 -16.04 -17.62 -51.19
N GLY A 33 -17.22 -17.19 -50.69
CA GLY A 33 -17.38 -16.49 -49.40
C GLY A 33 -16.85 -17.27 -48.19
N ILE A 34 -17.09 -18.58 -48.13
CA ILE A 34 -16.60 -19.45 -47.03
C ILE A 34 -15.07 -19.52 -47.03
N GLY A 35 -14.46 -19.67 -48.21
CA GLY A 35 -13.00 -19.72 -48.36
C GLY A 35 -12.34 -18.42 -47.91
N PHE A 36 -12.94 -17.27 -48.24
CA PHE A 36 -12.47 -15.97 -47.76
C PHE A 36 -12.59 -15.84 -46.24
N ALA A 37 -13.71 -16.23 -45.64
CA ALA A 37 -13.92 -16.17 -44.21
C ALA A 37 -12.91 -17.04 -43.43
N ILE A 38 -12.66 -18.28 -43.86
CA ILE A 38 -11.64 -19.15 -43.25
C ILE A 38 -10.26 -18.51 -43.32
N PHE A 39 -9.89 -17.97 -44.49
CA PHE A 39 -8.58 -17.36 -44.69
C PHE A 39 -8.39 -16.11 -43.82
N VAL A 40 -9.41 -15.25 -43.70
CA VAL A 40 -9.38 -14.07 -42.83
C VAL A 40 -9.24 -14.47 -41.37
N VAL A 41 -10.03 -15.44 -40.88
CA VAL A 41 -9.96 -15.89 -39.48
C VAL A 41 -8.59 -16.50 -39.18
N LEU A 42 -8.07 -17.40 -40.01
CA LEU A 42 -6.76 -18.01 -39.79
C LEU A 42 -5.61 -16.99 -39.77
N LEU A 43 -5.60 -16.04 -40.70
CA LEU A 43 -4.59 -14.98 -40.72
C LEU A 43 -4.72 -14.03 -39.53
N ALA A 44 -5.96 -13.69 -39.13
CA ALA A 44 -6.21 -12.84 -37.97
C ALA A 44 -5.72 -13.50 -36.67
N GLN A 45 -5.96 -14.80 -36.52
CA GLN A 45 -5.53 -15.55 -35.35
C GLN A 45 -4.01 -15.78 -35.31
N LEU A 46 -3.39 -16.02 -36.46
CA LEU A 46 -1.93 -16.06 -36.56
C LEU A 46 -1.31 -14.69 -36.20
N SER A 47 -1.90 -13.60 -36.69
CA SER A 47 -1.49 -12.23 -36.37
C SER A 47 -1.64 -11.93 -34.88
N LEU A 48 -2.74 -12.34 -34.25
CA LEU A 48 -2.97 -12.19 -32.81
C LEU A 48 -1.98 -13.02 -31.99
N SER A 49 -1.74 -14.27 -32.39
CA SER A 49 -0.77 -15.16 -31.74
C SER A 49 0.65 -14.57 -31.80
N LEU A 50 1.03 -13.97 -32.93
CA LEU A 50 2.29 -13.23 -33.08
C LEU A 50 2.34 -12.00 -32.17
N GLY A 51 1.25 -11.22 -32.12
CA GLY A 51 1.13 -10.03 -31.26
C GLY A 51 1.19 -10.34 -29.76
N GLN A 52 0.84 -11.56 -29.36
CA GLN A 52 0.84 -12.05 -27.97
C GLN A 52 1.93 -13.09 -27.68
N SER A 53 2.88 -13.27 -28.61
CA SER A 53 3.92 -14.31 -28.55
C SER A 53 4.85 -14.23 -27.34
N ILE A 54 4.85 -13.10 -26.61
CA ILE A 54 5.59 -12.91 -25.36
C ILE A 54 5.35 -14.03 -24.33
N VAL A 55 4.14 -14.59 -24.27
CA VAL A 55 3.82 -15.67 -23.32
C VAL A 55 4.71 -16.89 -23.59
N LEU A 56 4.99 -17.22 -24.86
CA LEU A 56 5.87 -18.32 -25.24
C LEU A 56 7.33 -18.03 -24.87
N PHE A 57 7.76 -16.77 -24.97
CA PHE A 57 9.10 -16.36 -24.51
C PHE A 57 9.24 -16.47 -22.99
N ILE A 58 8.25 -16.00 -22.21
CA ILE A 58 8.29 -16.08 -20.74
C ILE A 58 8.43 -17.54 -20.30
N ASN A 59 7.70 -18.44 -20.97
CA ASN A 59 7.76 -19.89 -20.73
C ASN A 59 9.02 -20.58 -21.33
N ARG A 60 9.98 -19.83 -21.86
CA ARG A 60 11.25 -20.32 -22.44
C ARG A 60 11.07 -21.40 -23.52
N VAL A 61 10.07 -21.23 -24.40
CA VAL A 61 9.82 -22.16 -25.51
C VAL A 61 10.95 -22.08 -26.54
N GLN A 62 11.47 -23.24 -26.97
CA GLN A 62 12.57 -23.35 -27.93
C GLN A 62 12.19 -22.86 -29.35
N PRO A 63 13.11 -22.32 -30.17
CA PRO A 63 12.77 -21.62 -31.43
C PRO A 63 11.95 -22.43 -32.45
N ILE A 64 12.24 -23.72 -32.64
CA ILE A 64 11.48 -24.57 -33.57
C ILE A 64 10.07 -24.84 -33.02
N ARG A 65 9.96 -25.08 -31.71
CA ARG A 65 8.68 -25.31 -31.02
C ARG A 65 7.83 -24.05 -30.99
N PHE A 66 8.45 -22.87 -30.91
CA PHE A 66 7.78 -21.57 -30.97
C PHE A 66 6.94 -21.41 -32.25
N ILE A 67 7.48 -21.76 -33.42
CA ILE A 67 6.75 -21.68 -34.69
C ILE A 67 5.55 -22.64 -34.69
N PHE A 68 5.74 -23.88 -34.23
CA PHE A 68 4.64 -24.84 -34.13
C PHE A 68 3.60 -24.43 -33.09
N SER A 69 4.02 -23.81 -31.97
CA SER A 69 3.15 -23.25 -30.94
C SER A 69 2.27 -22.13 -31.52
N LEU A 70 2.82 -21.24 -32.35
CA LEU A 70 2.03 -20.20 -33.02
C LEU A 70 1.00 -20.80 -33.99
N LEU A 71 1.39 -21.83 -34.75
CA LEU A 71 0.48 -22.50 -35.71
C LEU A 71 -0.64 -23.25 -35.00
N ILE A 72 -0.33 -23.99 -33.93
CA ILE A 72 -1.37 -24.72 -33.17
C ILE A 72 -2.28 -23.75 -32.43
N SER A 73 -1.76 -22.63 -31.89
CA SER A 73 -2.59 -21.58 -31.31
C SER A 73 -3.58 -21.02 -32.32
N ALA A 74 -3.13 -20.68 -33.54
CA ALA A 74 -4.03 -20.20 -34.59
C ALA A 74 -5.14 -21.20 -34.95
N ILE A 75 -4.84 -22.50 -34.91
CA ILE A 75 -5.83 -23.57 -35.12
C ILE A 75 -6.79 -23.70 -33.93
N LEU A 76 -6.29 -23.65 -32.70
CA LEU A 76 -7.13 -23.72 -31.50
C LEU A 76 -8.13 -22.55 -31.44
N TYR A 77 -7.69 -21.34 -31.81
CA TYR A 77 -8.57 -20.17 -31.91
C TYR A 77 -9.61 -20.25 -33.02
N LEU A 78 -9.39 -21.07 -34.06
CA LEU A 78 -10.42 -21.35 -35.07
C LEU A 78 -11.63 -22.05 -34.44
N PHE A 79 -11.41 -22.94 -33.45
CA PHE A 79 -12.50 -23.58 -32.73
C PHE A 79 -13.30 -22.58 -31.88
N GLU A 80 -12.64 -21.60 -31.25
CA GLU A 80 -13.33 -20.53 -30.52
C GLU A 80 -14.24 -19.70 -31.45
N PHE A 81 -13.77 -19.44 -32.68
CA PHE A 81 -14.59 -18.80 -33.71
C PHE A 81 -15.80 -19.67 -34.10
N LEU A 82 -15.61 -20.99 -34.29
CA LEU A 82 -16.71 -21.92 -34.57
C LEU A 82 -17.75 -21.94 -33.44
N PHE A 83 -17.30 -21.90 -32.19
CA PHE A 83 -18.19 -21.79 -31.02
C PHE A 83 -19.00 -20.49 -31.05
N LEU A 84 -18.39 -19.36 -31.41
CA LEU A 84 -19.09 -18.07 -31.55
C LEU A 84 -20.15 -18.11 -32.68
N VAL A 85 -19.82 -18.72 -33.83
CA VAL A 85 -20.77 -18.87 -34.94
C VAL A 85 -21.94 -19.75 -34.52
N PHE A 86 -21.66 -20.88 -33.86
CA PHE A 86 -22.66 -21.83 -33.39
C PHE A 86 -23.56 -21.23 -32.30
N SER A 87 -22.99 -20.53 -31.32
CA SER A 87 -23.75 -19.88 -30.25
C SER A 87 -24.66 -18.78 -30.78
N THR A 88 -24.16 -17.97 -31.73
CA THR A 88 -24.96 -16.93 -32.40
C THR A 88 -26.08 -17.53 -33.23
N TRP A 89 -25.83 -18.67 -33.89
CA TRP A 89 -26.85 -19.42 -34.62
C TRP A 89 -27.95 -20.00 -33.71
N LEU A 90 -27.56 -20.56 -32.55
CA LEU A 90 -28.48 -21.13 -31.56
C LEU A 90 -29.51 -20.10 -31.08
N ILE A 91 -29.09 -18.84 -30.94
CA ILE A 91 -29.98 -17.73 -30.55
C ILE A 91 -31.03 -17.47 -31.61
N GLY A 92 -30.66 -17.58 -32.90
CA GLY A 92 -31.60 -17.43 -34.02
C GLY A 92 -32.70 -18.49 -34.06
N LEU A 93 -32.57 -19.58 -33.29
CA LEU A 93 -33.60 -20.63 -33.19
C LEU A 93 -34.68 -20.31 -32.16
N LEU A 94 -34.49 -19.29 -31.31
CA LEU A 94 -35.45 -18.92 -30.28
C LEU A 94 -36.74 -18.30 -30.88
N PRO A 95 -37.88 -18.38 -30.18
CA PRO A 95 -39.10 -17.72 -30.62
C PRO A 95 -38.92 -16.19 -30.67
N GLY A 96 -39.29 -15.56 -31.79
CA GLY A 96 -39.20 -14.10 -31.97
C GLY A 96 -37.86 -13.58 -32.48
N THR A 97 -36.90 -14.45 -32.82
CA THR A 97 -35.59 -14.06 -33.36
C THR A 97 -35.45 -14.20 -34.88
N VAL A 98 -34.50 -13.47 -35.47
CA VAL A 98 -34.20 -13.58 -36.91
C VAL A 98 -33.40 -14.86 -37.19
N ARG A 99 -33.92 -15.70 -38.10
CA ARG A 99 -33.27 -16.95 -38.51
C ARG A 99 -32.33 -16.70 -39.67
N LEU A 100 -31.02 -16.83 -39.40
CA LEU A 100 -29.97 -16.83 -40.42
C LEU A 100 -29.41 -18.24 -40.64
N SER A 101 -29.00 -18.53 -41.87
CA SER A 101 -28.33 -19.79 -42.17
C SER A 101 -26.94 -19.84 -41.54
N LEU A 102 -26.49 -21.03 -41.11
CA LEU A 102 -25.16 -21.22 -40.52
C LEU A 102 -24.03 -20.80 -41.48
N PRO A 103 -24.05 -21.11 -42.79
CA PRO A 103 -23.07 -20.59 -43.75
C PRO A 103 -23.05 -19.05 -43.83
N THR A 104 -24.22 -18.42 -43.74
CA THR A 104 -24.33 -16.95 -43.76
C THR A 104 -23.67 -16.32 -42.54
N LEU A 105 -23.95 -16.84 -41.33
CA LEU A 105 -23.32 -16.37 -40.09
C LEU A 105 -21.81 -16.62 -40.10
N PHE A 106 -21.37 -17.77 -40.61
CA PHE A 106 -19.96 -18.11 -40.75
C PHE A 106 -19.21 -17.09 -41.61
N ILE A 107 -19.76 -16.73 -42.78
CA ILE A 107 -19.14 -15.75 -43.69
C ILE A 107 -19.09 -14.37 -43.04
N VAL A 108 -20.21 -13.90 -42.49
CA VAL A 108 -20.32 -12.55 -41.91
C VAL A 108 -19.43 -12.37 -40.69
N LEU A 109 -19.51 -13.28 -39.72
CA LEU A 109 -18.69 -13.21 -38.51
C LEU A 109 -17.21 -13.45 -38.85
N GLY A 110 -16.89 -14.33 -39.80
CA GLY A 110 -15.51 -14.59 -40.22
C GLY A 110 -14.86 -13.40 -40.91
N LEU A 111 -15.58 -12.69 -41.78
CA LEU A 111 -15.08 -11.45 -42.38
C LEU A 111 -14.86 -10.35 -41.35
N SER A 112 -15.67 -10.32 -40.29
CA SER A 112 -15.57 -9.33 -39.22
C SER A 112 -14.25 -9.39 -38.45
N TYR A 113 -13.50 -10.50 -38.54
CA TYR A 113 -12.13 -10.62 -38.00
C TYR A 113 -11.07 -9.85 -38.80
N ALA A 114 -11.42 -9.23 -39.94
CA ALA A 114 -10.49 -8.44 -40.75
C ALA A 114 -9.66 -7.41 -39.95
N PRO A 115 -10.22 -6.66 -38.96
CA PRO A 115 -9.43 -5.76 -38.11
C PRO A 115 -8.29 -6.44 -37.37
N LEU A 116 -8.50 -7.69 -36.96
CA LEU A 116 -7.51 -8.45 -36.20
C LEU A 116 -6.35 -8.96 -37.07
N LEU A 117 -6.38 -8.81 -38.40
CA LEU A 117 -5.21 -9.02 -39.25
C LEU A 117 -4.03 -8.11 -38.85
N PHE A 118 -4.31 -6.97 -38.22
CA PHE A 118 -3.32 -6.03 -37.69
C PHE A 118 -2.86 -6.32 -36.26
N SER A 119 -3.33 -7.42 -35.65
CA SER A 119 -3.00 -7.75 -34.25
C SER A 119 -1.51 -7.99 -34.00
N VAL A 120 -0.72 -8.26 -35.04
CA VAL A 120 0.75 -8.31 -34.97
C VAL A 120 1.36 -6.99 -34.50
N LEU A 121 0.71 -5.85 -34.79
CA LEU A 121 1.09 -4.53 -34.24
C LEU A 121 0.94 -4.49 -32.71
N GLY A 122 0.19 -5.43 -32.14
CA GLY A 122 0.15 -5.68 -30.71
C GLY A 122 1.51 -5.99 -30.11
N ALA A 123 2.47 -6.53 -30.87
CA ALA A 123 3.83 -6.75 -30.40
C ALA A 123 4.67 -5.46 -30.31
N LEU A 124 4.17 -4.32 -30.80
CA LEU A 124 4.88 -3.05 -30.65
C LEU A 124 5.03 -2.70 -29.16
N PRO A 125 6.24 -2.32 -28.71
CA PRO A 125 6.48 -1.84 -27.36
C PRO A 125 5.63 -0.61 -27.06
N TYR A 126 5.01 -0.59 -25.89
CA TYR A 126 4.13 0.43 -25.33
C TYR A 126 2.80 0.66 -26.09
N LEU A 127 2.86 0.90 -27.41
CA LEU A 127 1.70 1.18 -28.26
C LEU A 127 0.88 -0.06 -28.63
N GLY A 128 1.46 -1.26 -28.55
CA GLY A 128 0.78 -2.48 -28.97
C GLY A 128 -0.49 -2.80 -28.16
N PHE A 129 -0.47 -2.59 -26.85
CA PHE A 129 -1.64 -2.83 -25.99
C PHE A 129 -2.85 -1.94 -26.35
N PRO A 130 -2.74 -0.60 -26.44
CA PRO A 130 -3.87 0.23 -26.85
C PRO A 130 -4.30 -0.07 -28.30
N LEU A 131 -3.39 -0.38 -29.21
CA LEU A 131 -3.73 -0.78 -30.58
C LEU A 131 -4.57 -2.07 -30.60
N LEU A 132 -4.20 -3.10 -29.85
CA LEU A 132 -5.01 -4.33 -29.73
C LEU A 132 -6.42 -4.06 -29.20
N ARG A 133 -6.56 -3.13 -28.24
CA ARG A 133 -7.87 -2.73 -27.73
C ARG A 133 -8.72 -2.05 -28.80
N ILE A 134 -8.13 -1.13 -29.56
CA ILE A 134 -8.79 -0.46 -30.68
C ILE A 134 -9.24 -1.49 -31.73
N LEU A 135 -8.35 -2.40 -32.14
CA LEU A 135 -8.67 -3.43 -33.13
C LEU A 135 -9.76 -4.40 -32.63
N SER A 136 -9.75 -4.75 -31.34
CA SER A 136 -10.79 -5.58 -30.74
C SER A 136 -12.15 -4.89 -30.70
N ILE A 137 -12.19 -3.58 -30.43
CA ILE A 137 -13.42 -2.78 -30.50
C ILE A 137 -13.90 -2.71 -31.95
N TRP A 138 -12.98 -2.51 -32.90
CA TRP A 138 -13.30 -2.45 -34.32
C TRP A 138 -13.84 -3.79 -34.85
N ASN A 139 -13.29 -4.91 -34.39
CA ASN A 139 -13.80 -6.26 -34.67
C ASN A 139 -15.26 -6.42 -34.20
N LEU A 140 -15.56 -5.99 -32.96
CA LEU A 140 -16.93 -6.02 -32.45
C LEU A 140 -17.88 -5.15 -33.30
N LEU A 141 -17.45 -3.95 -33.68
CA LEU A 141 -18.24 -3.07 -34.55
C LEU A 141 -18.49 -3.74 -35.92
N ALA A 142 -17.47 -4.36 -36.52
CA ALA A 142 -17.60 -5.10 -37.77
C ALA A 142 -18.60 -6.26 -37.65
N MET A 143 -18.59 -7.01 -36.54
CA MET A 143 -19.55 -8.10 -36.27
C MET A 143 -20.99 -7.57 -36.21
N VAL A 144 -21.21 -6.46 -35.51
CA VAL A 144 -22.54 -5.86 -35.35
C VAL A 144 -23.07 -5.30 -36.67
N VAL A 145 -22.23 -4.59 -37.41
CA VAL A 145 -22.57 -4.03 -38.73
C VAL A 145 -22.84 -5.15 -39.74
N GLY A 146 -21.96 -6.15 -39.80
CA GLY A 146 -22.12 -7.31 -40.68
C GLY A 146 -23.39 -8.10 -40.37
N PHE A 147 -23.68 -8.35 -39.09
CA PHE A 147 -24.92 -9.03 -38.69
C PHE A 147 -26.16 -8.21 -39.06
N SER A 148 -26.16 -6.89 -38.76
CA SER A 148 -27.25 -5.97 -39.12
C SER A 148 -27.53 -5.98 -40.62
N ALA A 149 -26.47 -5.93 -41.45
CA ALA A 149 -26.58 -5.91 -42.91
C ALA A 149 -27.23 -7.18 -43.47
N VAL A 150 -26.99 -8.34 -42.87
CA VAL A 150 -27.48 -9.63 -43.41
C VAL A 150 -28.77 -10.11 -42.75
N ALA A 151 -29.02 -9.73 -41.49
CA ALA A 151 -30.28 -9.98 -40.79
C ALA A 151 -31.36 -8.93 -41.12
N ASN A 152 -31.01 -7.82 -41.76
CA ASN A 152 -31.88 -6.69 -42.04
C ASN A 152 -32.59 -6.14 -40.77
N VAL A 153 -31.82 -6.01 -39.68
CA VAL A 153 -32.27 -5.48 -38.39
C VAL A 153 -31.50 -4.22 -38.01
N GLY A 154 -32.06 -3.38 -37.15
CA GLY A 154 -31.37 -2.20 -36.63
C GLY A 154 -30.08 -2.55 -35.86
N ILE A 155 -29.09 -1.67 -35.89
CA ILE A 155 -27.76 -1.85 -35.27
C ILE A 155 -27.86 -2.19 -33.78
N GLY A 156 -28.78 -1.56 -33.04
CA GLY A 156 -28.99 -1.86 -31.61
C GLY A 156 -29.50 -3.28 -31.35
N VAL A 157 -30.32 -3.82 -32.25
CA VAL A 157 -30.80 -5.20 -32.18
C VAL A 157 -29.67 -6.16 -32.54
N ALA A 158 -28.92 -5.88 -33.61
CA ALA A 158 -27.74 -6.67 -34.01
C ALA A 158 -26.67 -6.75 -32.90
N PHE A 159 -26.46 -5.66 -32.16
CA PHE A 159 -25.56 -5.64 -31.00
C PHE A 159 -25.95 -6.70 -29.97
N TRP A 160 -27.24 -6.80 -29.62
CA TRP A 160 -27.72 -7.79 -28.65
C TRP A 160 -27.57 -9.23 -29.14
N TYR A 161 -27.73 -9.51 -30.43
CA TYR A 161 -27.46 -10.83 -30.99
C TYR A 161 -25.99 -11.24 -30.85
N VAL A 162 -25.07 -10.33 -31.19
CA VAL A 162 -23.62 -10.59 -31.06
C VAL A 162 -23.21 -10.70 -29.59
N ALA A 163 -23.72 -9.82 -28.72
CA ALA A 163 -23.42 -9.83 -27.29
C ALA A 163 -23.95 -11.08 -26.58
N PHE A 164 -25.19 -11.49 -26.87
CA PHE A 164 -25.77 -12.70 -26.30
C PHE A 164 -25.10 -13.96 -26.89
N GLY A 165 -24.71 -13.94 -28.17
CA GLY A 165 -23.91 -15.00 -28.80
C GLY A 165 -22.57 -15.20 -28.12
N TRP A 166 -21.89 -14.10 -27.78
CA TRP A 166 -20.67 -14.12 -26.99
C TRP A 166 -20.91 -14.64 -25.56
N PHE A 167 -21.98 -14.22 -24.89
CA PHE A 167 -22.33 -14.73 -23.56
C PHE A 167 -22.60 -16.25 -23.56
N VAL A 168 -23.33 -16.74 -24.55
CA VAL A 168 -23.61 -18.18 -24.72
C VAL A 168 -22.33 -18.94 -25.07
N LYS A 169 -21.42 -18.36 -25.87
CA LYS A 169 -20.08 -18.92 -26.13
C LYS A 169 -19.33 -19.12 -24.81
N GLU A 170 -19.25 -18.09 -23.98
CA GLU A 170 -18.56 -18.14 -22.69
C GLU A 170 -19.17 -19.21 -21.77
N LEU A 171 -20.50 -19.28 -21.69
CA LEU A 171 -21.21 -20.31 -20.91
C LEU A 171 -20.91 -21.73 -21.43
N LEU A 172 -20.91 -21.93 -22.75
CA LEU A 172 -20.60 -23.23 -23.36
C LEU A 172 -19.13 -23.63 -23.15
N GLU A 173 -18.19 -22.69 -23.24
CA GLU A 173 -16.76 -22.93 -22.98
C GLU A 173 -16.50 -23.35 -21.53
N HIS A 174 -17.18 -22.72 -20.55
CA HIS A 174 -17.03 -23.06 -19.13
C HIS A 174 -17.80 -24.29 -18.67
N THR A 175 -18.77 -24.79 -19.45
CA THR A 175 -19.59 -25.97 -19.09
C THR A 175 -19.20 -27.21 -19.89
N ILE A 176 -19.52 -27.22 -21.18
CA ILE A 176 -19.38 -28.39 -22.07
C ILE A 176 -18.01 -28.37 -22.79
N GLY A 177 -17.39 -27.20 -22.94
CA GLY A 177 -16.11 -26.99 -23.62
C GLY A 177 -14.87 -27.33 -22.79
N GLN A 178 -14.97 -27.56 -21.47
CA GLN A 178 -13.81 -27.84 -20.62
C GLN A 178 -12.94 -29.02 -21.07
N PRO A 179 -13.49 -30.18 -21.53
CA PRO A 179 -12.68 -31.27 -22.03
C PRO A 179 -11.88 -30.89 -23.28
N ILE A 180 -12.47 -30.07 -24.16
CA ILE A 180 -11.84 -29.57 -25.40
C ILE A 180 -10.76 -28.55 -25.05
N ALA A 181 -11.02 -27.65 -24.09
CA ALA A 181 -10.04 -26.71 -23.58
C ALA A 181 -8.85 -27.41 -22.89
N LYS A 182 -9.10 -28.48 -22.11
CA LYS A 182 -8.04 -29.33 -21.52
C LYS A 182 -7.23 -30.04 -22.60
N LEU A 183 -7.88 -30.59 -23.63
CA LEU A 183 -7.20 -31.21 -24.77
C LEU A 183 -6.35 -30.19 -25.54
N GLY A 184 -6.90 -29.01 -25.81
CA GLY A 184 -6.19 -27.90 -26.46
C GLY A 184 -4.97 -27.45 -25.66
N ARG A 185 -5.08 -27.38 -24.33
CA ARG A 185 -3.96 -27.09 -23.43
C ARG A 185 -2.89 -28.18 -23.47
N LEU A 186 -3.28 -29.46 -23.40
CA LEU A 186 -2.34 -30.58 -23.50
C LEU A 186 -1.60 -30.60 -24.84
N LEU A 187 -2.30 -30.30 -25.94
CA LEU A 187 -1.69 -30.16 -27.26
C LEU A 187 -0.72 -28.97 -27.30
N ALA A 188 -1.11 -27.81 -26.77
CA ALA A 188 -0.26 -26.63 -26.71
C ALA A 188 1.00 -26.87 -25.87
N GLU A 189 0.87 -27.48 -24.69
CA GLU A 189 2.00 -27.85 -23.81
C GLU A 189 2.91 -28.90 -24.44
N ARG A 190 2.35 -29.88 -25.17
CA ARG A 190 3.15 -30.90 -25.89
C ARG A 190 3.93 -30.30 -27.05
N VAL A 191 3.32 -29.37 -27.80
CA VAL A 191 3.96 -28.67 -28.91
C VAL A 191 5.03 -27.68 -28.41
N ALA A 192 4.73 -26.91 -27.36
CA ALA A 192 5.68 -26.03 -26.68
C ALA A 192 6.81 -26.81 -25.98
N GLY A 193 6.46 -28.00 -25.49
CA GLY A 193 7.32 -28.93 -24.76
C GLY A 193 7.82 -28.41 -23.42
N VAL A 194 7.01 -27.55 -22.79
CA VAL A 194 7.13 -26.99 -21.43
C VAL A 194 5.72 -26.84 -20.86
N GLN A 195 5.58 -26.82 -19.54
CA GLN A 195 4.31 -26.47 -18.91
C GLN A 195 4.06 -24.97 -19.08
N LEU A 196 2.96 -24.61 -19.73
CA LEU A 196 2.66 -23.22 -20.04
C LEU A 196 1.98 -22.53 -18.85
N ALA A 197 2.68 -21.59 -18.23
CA ALA A 197 2.08 -20.59 -17.36
C ALA A 197 1.30 -19.58 -18.25
N ILE A 198 -0.01 -19.55 -18.09
CA ILE A 198 -0.92 -18.70 -18.89
C ILE A 198 -1.60 -17.64 -17.98
N ARG A 199 -1.78 -17.94 -16.69
CA ARG A 199 -2.39 -17.01 -15.73
C ARG A 199 -1.39 -15.93 -15.34
N ARG A 200 -1.90 -14.72 -15.11
CA ARG A 200 -1.07 -13.56 -14.77
C ARG A 200 -0.27 -13.73 -13.46
N ALA A 201 -0.85 -14.39 -12.46
CA ALA A 201 -0.17 -14.66 -11.19
C ALA A 201 1.05 -15.59 -11.42
N ASP A 202 0.82 -16.75 -12.03
CA ASP A 202 1.83 -17.74 -12.38
C ASP A 202 2.97 -17.12 -13.23
N LEU A 203 2.63 -16.26 -14.20
CA LEU A 203 3.63 -15.53 -15.01
C LEU A 203 4.46 -14.53 -14.19
N THR A 204 3.84 -13.87 -13.21
CA THR A 204 4.54 -12.89 -12.35
C THR A 204 5.50 -13.60 -11.40
N GLU A 205 5.07 -14.72 -10.83
CA GLU A 205 5.90 -15.57 -9.96
C GLU A 205 7.09 -16.18 -10.71
N LEU A 206 6.88 -16.65 -11.95
CA LEU A 206 7.96 -17.16 -12.81
C LEU A 206 9.00 -16.07 -13.13
N LEU A 207 8.54 -14.83 -13.39
CA LEU A 207 9.45 -13.69 -13.60
C LEU A 207 10.23 -13.33 -12.32
N GLN A 208 9.60 -13.39 -11.15
CA GLN A 208 10.23 -13.04 -9.87
C GLN A 208 11.24 -14.10 -9.40
N SER A 209 10.87 -15.38 -9.42
CA SER A 209 11.75 -16.49 -9.02
C SER A 209 12.98 -16.62 -9.91
N GLY A 210 12.83 -16.39 -11.22
CA GLY A 210 13.93 -16.44 -12.19
C GLY A 210 15.01 -15.35 -12.01
N PHE A 211 14.78 -14.34 -11.17
CA PHE A 211 15.77 -13.33 -10.78
C PHE A 211 16.64 -13.83 -9.63
N GLU A 212 16.05 -14.24 -8.53
CA GLU A 212 16.77 -14.69 -7.32
C GLU A 212 17.71 -15.86 -7.62
N THR A 213 17.26 -16.82 -8.42
CA THR A 213 18.08 -18.00 -8.80
C THR A 213 19.32 -17.62 -9.62
N ARG A 214 19.28 -16.56 -10.45
CA ARG A 214 20.43 -16.16 -11.26
C ARG A 214 21.46 -15.39 -10.44
N PHE A 215 21.02 -14.58 -9.49
CA PHE A 215 21.91 -13.86 -8.58
C PHE A 215 22.65 -14.81 -7.63
N SER A 216 21.95 -15.81 -7.08
CA SER A 216 22.59 -16.79 -6.21
C SER A 216 23.64 -17.64 -6.94
N GLN A 217 23.37 -18.01 -8.20
CA GLN A 217 24.35 -18.69 -9.06
C GLN A 217 25.57 -17.81 -9.37
N PHE A 218 25.37 -16.50 -9.59
CA PHE A 218 26.44 -15.55 -9.85
C PHE A 218 27.33 -15.32 -8.63
N ASP A 219 26.74 -15.10 -7.45
CA ASP A 219 27.47 -14.92 -6.19
C ASP A 219 28.28 -16.18 -5.83
N ALA A 220 27.69 -17.37 -5.99
CA ALA A 220 28.41 -18.63 -5.83
C ALA A 220 29.62 -18.75 -6.78
N SER A 221 29.45 -18.37 -8.05
CA SER A 221 30.53 -18.41 -9.05
C SER A 221 31.65 -17.40 -8.74
N LEU A 222 31.31 -16.19 -8.26
CA LEU A 222 32.29 -15.19 -7.85
C LEU A 222 33.09 -15.63 -6.62
N ARG A 223 32.43 -16.25 -5.63
CA ARG A 223 33.10 -16.80 -4.43
C ARG A 223 34.06 -17.94 -4.80
N GLU A 224 33.68 -18.78 -5.75
CA GLU A 224 34.51 -19.88 -6.24
C GLU A 224 35.75 -19.39 -7.01
N ILE A 225 35.60 -18.31 -7.80
CA ILE A 225 36.72 -17.64 -8.50
C ILE A 225 37.63 -16.90 -7.51
N ALA A 226 37.07 -16.22 -6.51
CA ALA A 226 37.84 -15.57 -5.45
C ALA A 226 38.64 -16.59 -4.61
N ALA A 227 38.07 -17.77 -4.36
CA ALA A 227 38.73 -18.88 -3.65
C ALA A 227 39.85 -19.57 -4.45
N THR A 228 39.89 -19.38 -5.78
CA THR A 228 40.87 -20.04 -6.67
C THR A 228 41.99 -19.11 -7.16
N ALA A 229 41.98 -17.83 -6.78
CA ALA A 229 43.06 -16.89 -7.08
C ALA A 229 44.33 -17.20 -6.25
N PRO A 230 45.50 -17.44 -6.88
CA PRO A 230 46.72 -17.74 -6.15
C PRO A 230 47.36 -16.45 -5.62
N GLY A 231 47.13 -16.16 -4.33
CA GLY A 231 47.94 -15.21 -3.57
C GLY A 231 47.18 -14.18 -2.73
N SER A 232 46.68 -14.61 -1.57
CA SER A 232 46.73 -13.83 -0.31
C SER A 232 46.13 -14.69 0.82
N LEU A 233 46.99 -15.05 1.77
CA LEU A 233 46.71 -15.82 2.98
C LEU A 233 46.22 -14.91 4.13
N GLU A 234 45.46 -15.52 5.04
CA GLU A 234 45.23 -15.20 6.48
C GLU A 234 43.92 -14.53 6.96
N ALA A 235 43.23 -15.31 7.83
CA ALA A 235 42.22 -14.97 8.85
C ALA A 235 40.81 -14.54 8.35
N VAL A 236 39.67 -15.06 8.85
CA VAL A 236 39.28 -15.37 10.23
C VAL A 236 38.34 -16.59 10.28
N THR A 237 38.61 -17.47 11.24
CA THR A 237 37.78 -18.61 11.65
C THR A 237 36.55 -18.10 12.41
N PHE A 238 35.34 -18.42 11.93
CA PHE A 238 34.14 -18.40 12.79
C PHE A 238 33.85 -19.82 13.26
N THR A 239 34.12 -20.05 14.53
CA THR A 239 33.73 -21.24 15.30
C THR A 239 32.23 -21.23 15.59
N GLU A 240 31.49 -22.22 15.10
CA GLU A 240 30.18 -22.59 15.66
C GLU A 240 30.37 -23.62 16.80
N PRO A 241 29.53 -23.61 17.85
CA PRO A 241 29.59 -24.57 18.94
C PRO A 241 29.02 -25.95 18.52
N PRO A 242 29.47 -27.06 19.15
CA PRO A 242 29.12 -28.41 18.71
C PRO A 242 27.69 -28.78 19.12
N ASN A 243 26.94 -29.32 18.17
CA ASN A 243 25.66 -29.98 18.41
C ASN A 243 25.92 -31.45 18.83
N PRO A 244 25.45 -31.91 20.00
CA PRO A 244 25.70 -33.28 20.45
C PRO A 244 24.57 -34.19 20.00
N GLN A 245 24.72 -34.88 18.86
CA GLN A 245 24.02 -36.13 18.54
C GLN A 245 24.40 -36.59 17.13
N SER A 246 25.44 -37.43 17.02
CA SER A 246 25.51 -38.59 16.11
C SER A 246 26.94 -39.17 16.08
N GLU A 247 27.42 -39.61 17.24
CA GLU A 247 28.41 -40.68 17.29
C GLU A 247 27.66 -42.01 17.28
N MET A 248 27.55 -42.65 16.11
CA MET A 248 27.70 -44.10 16.02
C MET A 248 27.93 -44.53 14.58
N ASN A 249 29.00 -45.31 14.40
CA ASN A 249 29.37 -46.11 13.24
C ASN A 249 30.18 -45.41 12.13
N LEU A 250 31.46 -45.23 12.43
CA LEU A 250 32.52 -45.57 11.47
C LEU A 250 33.26 -46.78 12.03
N LEU A 251 33.42 -47.85 11.23
CA LEU A 251 34.64 -48.66 11.13
C LEU A 251 34.45 -49.82 10.13
N ALA A 252 35.53 -50.09 9.39
CA ALA A 252 35.78 -51.16 8.40
C ALA A 252 35.16 -50.90 7.00
N SER A 253 35.87 -51.04 5.89
CA SER A 253 37.23 -51.54 5.63
C SER A 253 37.60 -51.26 4.18
N GLU A 254 38.90 -51.23 3.93
CA GLU A 254 39.61 -50.93 2.69
C GLU A 254 39.39 -51.93 1.53
N SER A 255 39.75 -51.45 0.33
CA SER A 255 40.38 -52.16 -0.80
C SER A 255 39.54 -53.12 -1.65
N ALA A 256 39.45 -52.85 -2.96
CA ALA A 256 40.17 -53.58 -4.01
C ALA A 256 39.61 -53.33 -5.42
N LEU A 257 40.52 -53.36 -6.40
CA LEU A 257 40.34 -53.24 -7.85
C LEU A 257 39.53 -54.41 -8.47
N SER A 258 39.12 -54.16 -9.73
CA SER A 258 39.07 -55.08 -10.90
C SER A 258 37.69 -55.61 -11.39
N THR A 259 37.43 -55.29 -12.66
CA THR A 259 36.56 -55.92 -13.68
C THR A 259 37.03 -57.34 -14.06
N PRO A 260 36.39 -58.14 -14.98
CA PRO A 260 35.08 -58.05 -15.67
C PRO A 260 34.29 -59.41 -15.77
N SER A 261 33.17 -59.38 -16.51
CA SER A 261 32.59 -60.43 -17.39
C SER A 261 31.39 -61.31 -16.92
N ASP A 262 30.31 -61.14 -17.69
CA ASP A 262 29.35 -62.11 -18.28
C ASP A 262 28.80 -63.28 -17.45
N HIS A 263 27.47 -63.32 -17.28
CA HIS A 263 26.62 -64.32 -17.95
C HIS A 263 25.10 -63.98 -17.88
N PHE A 264 24.45 -64.34 -18.98
CA PHE A 264 23.08 -64.11 -19.42
C PHE A 264 22.07 -65.14 -18.87
N THR A 265 20.77 -64.92 -19.16
CA THR A 265 19.55 -65.78 -19.07
C THR A 265 18.67 -65.58 -17.82
N ALA A 266 17.33 -65.42 -17.88
CA ALA A 266 16.37 -65.32 -19.00
C ALA A 266 15.02 -64.69 -18.54
N ALA A 267 14.41 -63.96 -19.49
CA ALA A 267 12.99 -63.76 -19.91
C ALA A 267 11.81 -63.93 -18.90
N TYR A 268 10.74 -63.13 -18.87
CA TYR A 268 9.85 -62.71 -19.98
C TYR A 268 9.01 -61.43 -19.70
N GLU A 269 8.89 -60.60 -20.76
CA GLU A 269 7.84 -59.70 -21.27
C GLU A 269 6.80 -58.96 -20.36
N GLY A 270 6.79 -57.64 -20.53
CA GLY A 270 5.62 -56.76 -20.39
C GLY A 270 5.84 -55.50 -21.24
N ILE A 271 5.10 -55.38 -22.34
CA ILE A 271 5.12 -54.27 -23.29
C ILE A 271 4.61 -52.99 -22.61
N ASP A 272 5.39 -51.91 -22.60
CA ASP A 272 4.82 -50.56 -22.57
C ASP A 272 5.63 -49.62 -23.50
N THR A 273 5.02 -49.32 -24.64
CA THR A 273 5.56 -48.46 -25.69
C THR A 273 5.51 -47.00 -25.26
N ARG A 274 6.58 -46.48 -24.64
CA ARG A 274 6.86 -45.03 -24.63
C ARG A 274 7.80 -44.68 -25.78
N ILE A 275 7.22 -44.11 -26.83
CA ILE A 275 7.97 -43.48 -27.92
C ILE A 275 8.73 -42.28 -27.36
N ASP A 276 10.03 -42.46 -27.15
CA ASP A 276 10.97 -41.42 -26.75
C ASP A 276 11.16 -40.42 -27.90
N THR A 277 10.45 -39.29 -27.82
CA THR A 277 10.43 -38.23 -28.86
C THR A 277 11.55 -37.18 -28.67
N THR A 278 12.41 -37.36 -27.68
CA THR A 278 13.51 -36.45 -27.31
C THR A 278 14.77 -36.62 -28.15
N GLN A 279 15.00 -37.78 -28.77
CA GLN A 279 16.22 -38.02 -29.56
C GLN A 279 16.18 -37.48 -31.00
N THR A 280 15.00 -37.26 -31.59
CA THR A 280 14.87 -36.79 -32.98
C THR A 280 15.14 -35.29 -33.15
N GLY A 281 14.79 -34.48 -32.14
CA GLY A 281 15.03 -33.03 -32.13
C GLY A 281 16.51 -32.68 -31.95
N ALA A 282 17.23 -33.44 -31.11
CA ALA A 282 18.67 -33.26 -30.89
C ALA A 282 19.50 -33.54 -32.16
N ARG A 283 19.08 -34.50 -33.00
CA ARG A 283 19.75 -34.79 -34.29
C ARG A 283 19.57 -33.71 -35.35
N LEU A 284 18.49 -32.92 -35.30
CA LEU A 284 18.25 -31.82 -36.25
C LEU A 284 19.04 -30.56 -35.87
N VAL A 285 19.15 -30.26 -34.58
CA VAL A 285 19.93 -29.13 -34.04
C VAL A 285 21.43 -29.35 -34.20
N HIS A 286 21.92 -30.59 -34.04
CA HIS A 286 23.32 -30.91 -34.31
C HIS A 286 23.73 -30.79 -35.80
N ARG A 287 22.80 -30.96 -36.75
CA ARG A 287 23.07 -30.73 -38.19
C ARG A 287 23.15 -29.25 -38.58
N LEU A 288 22.57 -28.34 -37.80
CA LEU A 288 22.55 -26.90 -38.10
C LEU A 288 23.82 -26.16 -37.64
N ARG A 289 24.65 -26.77 -36.78
CA ARG A 289 25.94 -26.19 -36.32
C ARG A 289 27.07 -26.23 -37.36
N GLY A 290 26.88 -26.94 -38.48
CA GLY A 290 27.85 -27.02 -39.59
C GLY A 290 27.63 -26.01 -40.73
N ILE A 291 26.71 -25.06 -40.58
CA ILE A 291 26.39 -24.08 -41.64
C ILE A 291 27.42 -22.94 -41.62
N PRO A 292 28.11 -22.65 -42.74
CA PRO A 292 29.00 -21.49 -42.87
C PRO A 292 28.31 -20.19 -42.44
N HIS A 293 29.03 -19.33 -41.71
CA HIS A 293 28.51 -18.07 -41.17
C HIS A 293 27.78 -17.21 -42.23
N ALA A 294 28.27 -17.21 -43.47
CA ALA A 294 27.66 -16.50 -44.61
C ALA A 294 26.26 -17.03 -44.98
N ILE A 295 26.03 -18.35 -44.93
CA ILE A 295 24.73 -18.96 -45.25
C ILE A 295 23.73 -18.68 -44.12
N ARG A 296 24.18 -18.71 -42.86
CA ARG A 296 23.36 -18.32 -41.70
C ARG A 296 22.94 -16.86 -41.78
N LEU A 297 23.86 -15.95 -42.11
CA LEU A 297 23.54 -14.54 -42.37
C LEU A 297 22.54 -14.40 -43.52
N GLY A 298 22.77 -15.11 -44.64
CA GLY A 298 21.88 -15.09 -45.80
C GLY A 298 20.45 -15.52 -45.48
N LEU A 299 20.27 -16.56 -44.66
CA LEU A 299 18.96 -17.02 -44.20
C LEU A 299 18.28 -16.02 -43.27
N ILE A 300 19.03 -15.36 -42.38
CA ILE A 300 18.51 -14.30 -41.51
C ILE A 300 18.04 -13.10 -42.34
N PHE A 301 18.84 -12.67 -43.32
CA PHE A 301 18.46 -11.58 -44.22
C PHE A 301 17.22 -11.91 -45.04
N LEU A 302 17.17 -13.12 -45.61
CA LEU A 302 15.98 -13.59 -46.34
C LEU A 302 14.73 -13.57 -45.45
N GLY A 303 14.85 -14.04 -44.21
CA GLY A 303 13.77 -14.02 -43.23
C GLY A 303 13.30 -12.60 -42.87
N LEU A 304 14.24 -11.68 -42.62
CA LEU A 304 13.93 -10.27 -42.33
C LEU A 304 13.29 -9.56 -43.53
N SER A 305 13.78 -9.79 -44.75
CA SER A 305 13.20 -9.23 -45.98
C SER A 305 11.78 -9.76 -46.22
N LEU A 306 11.55 -11.06 -45.99
CA LEU A 306 10.22 -11.67 -46.09
C LEU A 306 9.26 -11.08 -45.06
N LEU A 307 9.70 -10.91 -43.81
CA LEU A 307 8.91 -10.30 -42.74
C LEU A 307 8.56 -8.84 -43.04
N PHE A 308 9.53 -8.05 -43.53
CA PHE A 308 9.30 -6.67 -43.95
C PHE A 308 8.27 -6.59 -45.09
N LEU A 309 8.38 -7.46 -46.09
CA LEU A 309 7.43 -7.55 -47.20
C LEU A 309 6.03 -7.94 -46.70
N ILE A 310 5.93 -8.89 -45.77
CA ILE A 310 4.65 -9.30 -45.16
C ILE A 310 3.99 -8.10 -44.45
N ILE A 311 4.74 -7.32 -43.66
CA ILE A 311 4.21 -6.14 -42.97
C ILE A 311 3.76 -5.07 -43.97
N ALA A 312 4.55 -4.84 -45.03
CA ALA A 312 4.19 -3.91 -46.09
C ALA A 312 2.90 -4.32 -46.82
N ILE A 313 2.73 -5.62 -47.09
CA ILE A 313 1.52 -6.19 -47.69
C ILE A 313 0.33 -6.05 -46.73
N LEU A 314 0.50 -6.36 -45.44
CA LEU A 314 -0.56 -6.24 -44.44
C LEU A 314 -1.04 -4.80 -44.30
N LEU A 315 -0.16 -3.80 -44.35
CA LEU A 315 -0.52 -2.38 -44.25
C LEU A 315 -1.09 -1.79 -45.56
N ARG A 316 -1.06 -2.53 -46.69
CA ARG A 316 -1.59 -2.08 -47.98
C ARG A 316 -3.06 -1.66 -47.95
N PRO A 317 -3.99 -2.38 -47.28
CA PRO A 317 -5.40 -2.00 -47.24
C PRO A 317 -5.60 -0.64 -46.60
N VAL A 318 -4.96 -0.39 -45.44
CA VAL A 318 -5.01 0.90 -44.73
C VAL A 318 -4.56 2.03 -45.64
N ARG A 319 -3.49 1.79 -46.41
CA ARG A 319 -2.99 2.75 -47.40
C ARG A 319 -4.05 3.08 -48.47
N LEU A 320 -4.72 2.06 -49.00
CA LEU A 320 -5.67 2.19 -50.10
C LEU A 320 -7.01 2.81 -49.67
N THR A 321 -7.49 2.51 -48.46
CA THR A 321 -8.77 3.05 -47.97
C THR A 321 -8.67 4.43 -47.34
N LEU A 322 -7.69 4.68 -46.45
CA LEU A 322 -7.58 5.98 -45.77
C LEU A 322 -6.99 7.08 -46.67
N PHE A 323 -6.24 6.69 -47.71
CA PHE A 323 -5.58 7.62 -48.62
C PHE A 323 -6.03 7.43 -50.06
N SER A 324 -7.33 7.27 -50.29
CA SER A 324 -7.92 7.13 -51.64
C SER A 324 -7.58 8.31 -52.57
N TRP A 325 -7.30 9.49 -52.01
CA TRP A 325 -6.83 10.70 -52.69
C TRP A 325 -5.39 10.61 -53.22
N TYR A 326 -4.60 9.60 -52.81
CA TYR A 326 -3.21 9.38 -53.25
C TYR A 326 -3.06 9.35 -54.78
N GLY A 327 -4.04 8.80 -55.50
CA GLY A 327 -4.02 8.72 -56.96
C GLY A 327 -4.07 10.09 -57.67
N GLY A 328 -4.55 11.13 -56.99
CA GLY A 328 -4.66 12.50 -57.52
C GLY A 328 -3.47 13.41 -57.23
N LEU A 329 -2.43 12.92 -56.53
CA LEU A 329 -1.27 13.75 -56.19
C LEU A 329 -0.31 13.97 -57.38
N PRO A 330 0.29 15.16 -57.51
CA PRO A 330 1.42 15.41 -58.39
C PRO A 330 2.58 14.44 -58.12
N TRP A 331 3.37 14.13 -59.15
CA TRP A 331 4.40 13.07 -59.08
C TRP A 331 5.40 13.26 -57.92
N LEU A 332 5.81 14.50 -57.63
CA LEU A 332 6.77 14.80 -56.57
C LEU A 332 6.19 14.53 -55.17
N LEU A 333 4.97 15.02 -54.90
CA LEU A 333 4.26 14.78 -53.65
C LEU A 333 3.93 13.29 -53.46
N ARG A 334 3.62 12.59 -54.55
CA ARG A 334 3.42 11.14 -54.55
C ARG A 334 4.68 10.38 -54.15
N ARG A 335 5.85 10.79 -54.64
CA ARG A 335 7.15 10.21 -54.23
C ARG A 335 7.50 10.51 -52.78
N ILE A 336 7.25 11.74 -52.32
CA ILE A 336 7.44 12.11 -50.91
C ILE A 336 6.55 11.24 -50.02
N PHE A 337 5.27 11.03 -50.40
CA PHE A 337 4.37 10.14 -49.69
C PHE A 337 4.85 8.69 -49.71
N ASP A 338 5.26 8.16 -50.87
CA ASP A 338 5.78 6.78 -50.99
C ASP A 338 6.99 6.56 -50.08
N LEU A 339 7.94 7.50 -50.07
CA LEU A 339 9.12 7.44 -49.20
C LEU A 339 8.73 7.56 -47.72
N SER A 340 7.80 8.44 -47.38
CA SER A 340 7.29 8.60 -46.01
C SER A 340 6.58 7.33 -45.53
N TRP A 341 5.81 6.68 -46.41
CA TRP A 341 5.11 5.43 -46.11
C TRP A 341 6.08 4.27 -45.91
N VAL A 342 7.10 4.15 -46.76
CA VAL A 342 8.19 3.17 -46.58
C VAL A 342 8.93 3.43 -45.28
N GLY A 343 9.21 4.70 -44.95
CA GLY A 343 9.80 5.11 -43.68
C GLY A 343 8.96 4.69 -42.47
N LEU A 344 7.63 4.89 -42.53
CA LEU A 344 6.71 4.44 -41.48
C LEU A 344 6.74 2.92 -41.30
N ILE A 345 6.73 2.15 -42.39
CA ILE A 345 6.84 0.69 -42.35
C ILE A 345 8.17 0.28 -41.70
N ALA A 346 9.27 0.94 -42.04
CA ALA A 346 10.58 0.66 -41.44
C ALA A 346 10.62 0.96 -39.94
N ILE A 347 9.96 2.03 -39.48
CA ILE A 347 9.83 2.37 -38.05
C ILE A 347 9.03 1.29 -37.30
N ILE A 348 7.89 0.86 -37.86
CA ILE A 348 7.07 -0.22 -37.28
C ILE A 348 7.86 -1.53 -37.23
N PHE A 349 8.54 -1.87 -38.33
CA PHE A 349 9.39 -3.05 -38.40
C PHE A 349 10.49 -3.04 -37.34
N ALA A 350 11.18 -1.92 -37.17
CA ALA A 350 12.20 -1.75 -36.12
C ALA A 350 11.60 -1.92 -34.72
N GLY A 351 10.42 -1.36 -34.46
CA GLY A 351 9.71 -1.51 -33.17
C GLY A 351 9.33 -2.96 -32.86
N LEU A 352 8.90 -3.73 -33.86
CA LEU A 352 8.58 -5.16 -33.70
C LEU A 352 9.82 -6.02 -33.40
N LEU A 353 10.99 -5.62 -33.88
CA LEU A 353 12.25 -6.31 -33.61
C LEU A 353 12.88 -5.91 -32.27
N ALA A 354 12.61 -4.70 -31.77
CA ALA A 354 13.22 -4.15 -30.57
C ALA A 354 13.18 -5.05 -29.31
N PRO A 355 12.05 -5.69 -28.95
CA PRO A 355 12.01 -6.54 -27.75
C PRO A 355 12.68 -7.91 -27.94
N LEU A 356 12.98 -8.34 -29.17
CA LEU A 356 13.41 -9.72 -29.44
C LEU A 356 14.76 -10.06 -28.80
N GLU A 357 15.68 -9.11 -28.68
CA GLU A 357 16.98 -9.31 -28.00
C GLU A 357 16.75 -9.71 -26.53
N ALA A 358 15.91 -8.95 -25.82
CA ALA A 358 15.59 -9.20 -24.42
C ALA A 358 14.77 -10.47 -24.21
N LEU A 359 13.82 -10.73 -25.11
CA LEU A 359 12.98 -11.92 -25.06
C LEU A 359 13.76 -13.20 -25.37
N GLY A 360 14.67 -13.16 -26.35
CA GLY A 360 15.55 -14.27 -26.67
C GLY A 360 16.55 -14.56 -25.54
N TRP A 361 17.08 -13.51 -24.88
CA TRP A 361 17.92 -13.64 -23.69
C TRP A 361 17.17 -14.34 -22.56
N TRP A 362 15.95 -13.89 -22.25
CA TRP A 362 15.12 -14.53 -21.24
C TRP A 362 14.78 -16.00 -21.57
N ALA A 363 14.49 -16.29 -22.83
CA ALA A 363 14.12 -17.61 -23.30
C ALA A 363 15.31 -18.58 -23.46
N GLY A 364 16.55 -18.13 -23.23
CA GLY A 364 17.76 -18.95 -23.38
C GLY A 364 18.12 -19.25 -24.85
N TRP A 365 17.60 -18.49 -25.81
CA TRP A 365 17.81 -18.75 -27.25
C TRP A 365 19.25 -18.50 -27.71
N TYR A 366 20.02 -17.74 -26.92
CA TYR A 366 21.42 -17.43 -27.19
C TYR A 366 22.39 -18.44 -26.53
N GLY A 367 21.88 -19.38 -25.73
CA GLY A 367 22.66 -20.35 -24.95
C GLY A 367 22.91 -19.85 -23.52
N ASP A 368 22.80 -20.75 -22.54
CA ASP A 368 23.04 -20.43 -21.12
C ASP A 368 24.53 -20.17 -20.82
N ASP A 369 25.43 -20.55 -21.74
CA ASP A 369 26.91 -20.41 -21.61
C ASP A 369 27.45 -19.00 -21.97
N LEU A 370 26.61 -18.08 -22.47
CA LEU A 370 27.02 -16.69 -22.73
C LEU A 370 26.95 -15.80 -21.48
N ASP A 371 26.28 -16.27 -20.43
CA ASP A 371 26.18 -15.56 -19.16
C ASP A 371 27.18 -16.18 -18.17
N THR A 372 28.00 -15.32 -17.57
CA THR A 372 28.92 -15.59 -16.44
C THR A 372 30.36 -16.03 -16.76
N GLY A 373 30.63 -17.24 -17.28
CA GLY A 373 32.00 -17.78 -17.32
C GLY A 373 32.93 -17.17 -18.40
N SER A 374 32.39 -16.92 -19.59
CA SER A 374 33.17 -16.42 -20.74
C SER A 374 33.55 -14.94 -20.61
N ALA A 375 32.69 -14.11 -20.00
CA ALA A 375 32.99 -12.71 -19.73
C ALA A 375 34.16 -12.54 -18.75
N LEU A 376 34.33 -13.47 -17.79
CA LEU A 376 35.47 -13.52 -16.85
C LEU A 376 36.77 -14.01 -17.52
N ALA A 377 36.69 -14.97 -18.45
CA ALA A 377 37.85 -15.47 -19.20
C ALA A 377 38.33 -14.49 -20.29
N ILE A 378 37.43 -13.72 -20.89
CA ILE A 378 37.78 -12.68 -21.88
C ILE A 378 38.23 -11.40 -21.18
N ALA A 379 37.64 -11.03 -20.04
CA ALA A 379 38.09 -9.87 -19.24
C ALA A 379 39.48 -10.07 -18.62
N SER A 380 39.89 -11.31 -18.32
CA SER A 380 41.27 -11.61 -17.89
C SER A 380 42.28 -11.58 -19.03
N ALA A 381 41.85 -11.78 -20.29
CA ALA A 381 42.70 -11.78 -21.47
C ALA A 381 42.75 -10.42 -22.21
N ALA A 382 41.74 -9.55 -22.04
CA ALA A 382 41.60 -8.26 -22.71
C ALA A 382 42.05 -7.05 -21.87
N VAL A 383 42.85 -7.28 -20.82
CA VAL A 383 43.52 -6.21 -20.07
C VAL A 383 44.54 -5.54 -21.00
N SER A 384 44.17 -4.41 -21.60
CA SER A 384 45.12 -3.53 -22.28
C SER A 384 46.13 -3.00 -21.26
N GLU A 385 47.37 -2.77 -21.69
CA GLU A 385 48.45 -2.25 -20.84
C GLU A 385 48.09 -0.92 -20.14
N SER A 386 47.09 -0.19 -20.64
CA SER A 386 46.54 1.01 -20.01
C SER A 386 45.82 0.76 -18.68
N ASP A 387 45.21 -0.42 -18.48
CA ASP A 387 44.45 -0.76 -17.25
C ASP A 387 45.34 -1.34 -16.14
N ARG A 388 46.57 -1.75 -16.47
CA ARG A 388 47.56 -2.14 -15.45
C ARG A 388 48.12 -0.93 -14.71
N GLN A 389 48.21 0.20 -15.39
CA GLN A 389 48.76 1.43 -14.82
C GLN A 389 47.78 2.11 -13.84
N SER A 390 46.47 1.99 -14.09
CA SER A 390 45.41 2.43 -13.16
C SER A 390 45.24 1.49 -11.95
N ARG A 391 45.50 0.18 -12.09
CA ARG A 391 45.56 -0.76 -10.95
C ARG A 391 46.74 -0.51 -10.02
N ASP A 392 47.92 -0.19 -10.56
CA ASP A 392 49.12 0.11 -9.76
C ASP A 392 49.04 1.48 -9.05
N ASP A 393 48.27 2.44 -9.57
CA ASP A 393 47.97 3.71 -8.89
C ASP A 393 46.85 3.54 -7.83
N TYR A 394 45.85 2.68 -8.06
CA TYR A 394 44.80 2.37 -7.08
C TYR A 394 45.37 1.70 -5.82
N GLN A 395 46.33 0.77 -6.00
CA GLN A 395 46.99 0.08 -4.90
C GLN A 395 48.03 0.95 -4.16
N ARG A 396 48.42 2.10 -4.72
CA ARG A 396 49.40 3.01 -4.12
C ARG A 396 48.76 4.15 -3.32
N ASN A 397 47.48 4.48 -3.60
CA ASN A 397 46.70 5.47 -2.84
C ASN A 397 45.72 4.85 -1.81
N SER A 398 45.55 3.53 -1.77
CA SER A 398 44.66 2.83 -0.82
C SER A 398 45.28 2.64 0.58
N LEU A 399 45.84 3.71 1.16
CA LEU A 399 46.19 3.76 2.59
C LEU A 399 45.04 4.30 3.46
N ALA A 400 43.83 4.45 2.89
CA ALA A 400 42.60 4.71 3.62
C ALA A 400 41.72 3.43 3.60
N ASP A 401 41.61 2.78 4.75
CA ASP A 401 40.85 1.55 5.01
C ASP A 401 39.32 1.81 5.12
N GLU A 402 38.82 2.96 4.65
CA GLU A 402 37.41 3.34 4.82
C GLU A 402 36.59 3.10 3.54
N PRO A 403 35.46 2.36 3.62
CA PRO A 403 34.57 2.15 2.48
C PRO A 403 33.92 3.49 2.04
N PRO A 404 33.62 3.66 0.75
CA PRO A 404 33.00 4.89 0.25
C PRO A 404 31.63 5.11 0.90
N ALA A 405 31.31 6.37 1.21
CA ALA A 405 30.04 6.75 1.84
C ALA A 405 28.84 6.62 0.88
N ARG A 406 29.08 6.63 -0.45
CA ARG A 406 28.04 6.54 -1.48
C ARG A 406 28.62 6.09 -2.82
N TYR A 407 27.81 5.34 -3.59
CA TYR A 407 28.08 5.06 -5.00
C TYR A 407 27.18 5.92 -5.90
N VAL A 408 27.76 6.59 -6.88
CA VAL A 408 27.04 7.37 -7.89
C VAL A 408 27.23 6.73 -9.25
N VAL A 409 26.14 6.35 -9.91
CA VAL A 409 26.19 5.67 -11.21
C VAL A 409 25.60 6.56 -12.30
N TYR A 410 26.40 6.92 -13.31
CA TYR A 410 25.91 7.67 -14.46
C TYR A 410 25.27 6.75 -15.51
N VAL A 411 24.08 7.11 -15.95
CA VAL A 411 23.25 6.37 -16.90
C VAL A 411 22.89 7.27 -18.07
N ASP A 412 23.50 7.00 -19.23
CA ASP A 412 23.39 7.83 -20.43
C ASP A 412 22.03 7.71 -21.13
N GLY A 413 21.75 8.68 -22.01
CA GLY A 413 20.50 8.81 -22.76
C GLY A 413 20.45 8.01 -24.07
N VAL A 414 19.40 8.27 -24.87
CA VAL A 414 19.12 7.53 -26.12
C VAL A 414 20.19 7.69 -27.20
N GLY A 415 21.18 8.56 -26.98
CA GLY A 415 22.37 8.66 -27.80
C GLY A 415 23.36 7.52 -27.60
N GLN A 416 23.27 6.65 -26.60
CA GLN A 416 24.33 5.68 -26.37
C GLN A 416 24.46 4.63 -27.51
N SER A 417 25.62 4.57 -28.19
CA SER A 417 25.93 3.58 -29.25
C SER A 417 26.98 2.54 -28.85
N GLY A 418 27.78 2.85 -27.82
CA GLY A 418 28.83 2.01 -27.23
C GLY A 418 29.19 2.49 -25.82
N GLU A 419 30.37 2.11 -25.33
CA GLU A 419 30.89 2.53 -24.02
C GLU A 419 31.37 4.00 -24.02
N GLU A 420 31.75 4.52 -25.18
CA GLU A 420 32.13 5.93 -25.36
C GLU A 420 30.90 6.86 -25.33
N TYR A 421 31.03 7.95 -24.58
CA TYR A 421 30.02 9.00 -24.46
C TYR A 421 30.12 10.04 -25.59
N THR A 422 29.02 10.73 -25.89
CA THR A 422 29.06 11.88 -26.80
C THR A 422 29.87 13.03 -26.21
N PRO A 423 30.41 13.97 -27.03
CA PRO A 423 31.29 15.04 -26.56
C PRO A 423 30.72 15.87 -25.40
N ASP A 424 29.42 16.21 -25.47
CA ASP A 424 28.70 16.94 -24.41
C ASP A 424 28.56 16.14 -23.11
N VAL A 425 28.37 14.82 -23.21
CA VAL A 425 28.30 13.93 -22.04
C VAL A 425 29.69 13.70 -21.44
N VAL A 426 30.73 13.54 -22.27
CA VAL A 426 32.13 13.45 -21.80
C VAL A 426 32.49 14.67 -20.97
N GLU A 427 32.16 15.86 -21.46
CA GLU A 427 32.43 17.11 -20.76
C GLU A 427 31.67 17.21 -19.44
N PHE A 428 30.38 16.81 -19.41
CA PHE A 428 29.61 16.73 -18.17
C PHE A 428 30.21 15.76 -17.14
N VAL A 429 30.53 14.54 -17.58
CA VAL A 429 31.04 13.47 -16.73
C VAL A 429 32.42 13.84 -16.17
N GLN A 430 33.31 14.39 -16.99
CA GLN A 430 34.62 14.88 -16.55
C GLN A 430 34.48 16.05 -15.57
N ALA A 431 33.64 17.04 -15.90
CA ALA A 431 33.42 18.19 -15.04
C ALA A 431 32.80 17.79 -13.69
N LEU A 432 31.92 16.78 -13.66
CA LEU A 432 31.34 16.24 -12.43
C LEU A 432 32.38 15.45 -11.62
N GLN A 433 33.17 14.58 -12.25
CA GLN A 433 34.18 13.77 -11.57
C GLN A 433 35.22 14.61 -10.84
N VAL A 434 35.60 15.78 -11.39
CA VAL A 434 36.55 16.72 -10.78
C VAL A 434 36.02 17.34 -9.47
N VAL A 435 34.71 17.45 -9.32
CA VAL A 435 34.08 18.17 -8.20
C VAL A 435 33.36 17.24 -7.20
N LEU A 436 33.36 15.92 -7.44
CA LEU A 436 32.81 14.96 -6.50
C LEU A 436 33.69 14.84 -5.24
N PRO A 437 33.11 14.72 -4.04
CA PRO A 437 33.86 14.43 -2.81
C PRO A 437 34.64 13.11 -2.89
N GLU A 438 35.78 13.03 -2.20
CA GLU A 438 36.65 11.82 -2.17
C GLU A 438 35.93 10.59 -1.59
N GLU A 439 34.90 10.80 -0.77
CA GLU A 439 34.06 9.76 -0.15
C GLU A 439 32.97 9.18 -1.08
N ILE A 440 32.87 9.66 -2.33
CA ILE A 440 31.90 9.18 -3.33
C ILE A 440 32.61 8.40 -4.43
N GLU A 441 32.25 7.14 -4.62
CA GLU A 441 32.71 6.33 -5.74
C GLU A 441 31.82 6.56 -6.98
N PHE A 442 32.44 6.93 -8.11
CA PHE A 442 31.73 7.29 -9.33
C PHE A 442 31.86 6.22 -10.42
N VAL A 443 30.74 5.59 -10.77
CA VAL A 443 30.64 4.49 -11.73
C VAL A 443 30.12 4.99 -13.07
N GLN A 444 30.87 4.71 -14.14
CA GLN A 444 30.59 5.14 -15.51
C GLN A 444 30.89 4.02 -16.53
N GLY A 445 30.60 4.25 -17.81
CA GLY A 445 30.84 3.31 -18.92
C GLY A 445 29.83 2.17 -19.07
N LEU A 446 28.71 2.17 -18.32
CA LEU A 446 27.72 1.10 -18.38
C LEU A 446 26.75 1.28 -19.56
N MET A 447 26.50 0.21 -20.33
CA MET A 447 25.65 0.29 -21.52
C MET A 447 24.26 -0.30 -21.30
N LEU A 448 23.31 0.56 -20.98
CA LEU A 448 21.97 0.17 -20.51
C LEU A 448 20.93 0.05 -21.63
N TYR A 449 21.36 0.11 -22.89
CA TYR A 449 20.53 -0.12 -24.07
C TYR A 449 20.75 -1.51 -24.71
N SER A 450 21.46 -2.42 -24.03
CA SER A 450 21.58 -3.84 -24.37
C SER A 450 21.58 -4.69 -23.11
N VAL A 451 20.82 -5.78 -23.09
CA VAL A 451 20.81 -6.74 -21.97
C VAL A 451 22.14 -7.51 -21.83
N PHE A 452 22.95 -7.53 -22.88
CA PHE A 452 24.26 -8.19 -22.90
C PHE A 452 25.43 -7.25 -22.59
N ASN A 453 25.16 -5.95 -22.36
CA ASN A 453 26.20 -4.92 -22.26
C ASN A 453 27.17 -4.93 -23.48
N GLN A 454 26.67 -5.21 -24.70
CA GLN A 454 27.48 -5.32 -25.94
C GLN A 454 27.22 -4.20 -26.95
N PRO A 455 28.26 -3.44 -27.39
CA PRO A 455 28.12 -2.31 -28.33
C PRO A 455 27.41 -2.66 -29.64
N LEU A 456 26.76 -1.66 -30.27
CA LEU A 456 26.09 -1.84 -31.57
C LEU A 456 27.05 -2.13 -32.74
N ILE A 457 28.32 -1.79 -32.55
CA ILE A 457 29.38 -1.83 -33.56
C ILE A 457 30.17 -3.16 -33.62
N GLN A 458 29.95 -4.07 -32.68
CA GLN A 458 30.69 -5.33 -32.55
C GLN A 458 29.74 -6.55 -32.54
N ASP A 459 30.14 -7.65 -33.19
CA ASP A 459 29.50 -8.98 -33.18
C ASP A 459 27.98 -9.08 -33.45
N ARG A 460 27.43 -8.16 -34.24
CA ARG A 460 26.01 -8.14 -34.64
C ARG A 460 25.80 -8.21 -36.17
N PRO A 461 24.72 -8.85 -36.67
CA PRO A 461 24.29 -8.68 -38.05
C PRO A 461 24.08 -7.19 -38.35
N LEU A 462 24.64 -6.69 -39.46
CA LEU A 462 24.62 -5.27 -39.85
C LEU A 462 25.50 -4.31 -39.02
N ALA A 463 26.45 -4.79 -38.21
CA ALA A 463 27.42 -3.94 -37.48
C ALA A 463 28.17 -2.92 -38.38
N TRP A 464 28.31 -3.19 -39.69
CA TRP A 464 28.90 -2.26 -40.65
C TRP A 464 28.04 -1.02 -40.92
N ILE A 465 26.70 -1.15 -40.88
CA ILE A 465 25.77 -0.01 -41.00
C ILE A 465 25.88 0.87 -39.76
N TRP A 466 25.90 0.25 -38.58
CA TRP A 466 26.04 0.97 -37.31
C TRP A 466 27.38 1.70 -37.21
N ARG A 467 28.49 1.08 -37.64
CA ARG A 467 29.80 1.75 -37.74
C ARG A 467 29.84 2.93 -38.72
N TRP A 468 28.96 2.93 -39.72
CA TRP A 468 28.82 4.06 -40.65
C TRP A 468 27.93 5.16 -40.08
N ALA A 469 26.79 4.80 -39.50
CA ALA A 469 25.89 5.73 -38.81
C ALA A 469 26.59 6.45 -37.64
N ASP A 470 27.40 5.72 -36.87
CA ASP A 470 28.17 6.25 -35.75
C ASP A 470 29.24 7.24 -36.23
N ARG A 471 30.03 6.89 -37.26
CA ARG A 471 31.02 7.82 -37.86
C ARG A 471 30.41 9.12 -38.39
N VAL A 472 29.24 9.04 -39.02
CA VAL A 472 28.53 10.23 -39.53
C VAL A 472 28.03 11.11 -38.38
N ARG A 473 27.61 10.49 -37.28
CA ARG A 473 27.13 11.19 -36.09
C ARG A 473 28.24 11.95 -35.36
N TRP A 474 29.43 11.37 -35.22
CA TRP A 474 30.60 12.03 -34.61
C TRP A 474 31.01 13.31 -35.36
N GLN A 475 30.71 13.39 -36.67
CA GLN A 475 30.97 14.56 -37.50
C GLN A 475 29.83 15.58 -37.50
N ASN A 476 28.57 15.13 -37.37
CA ASN A 476 27.41 16.00 -37.28
C ASN A 476 26.28 15.31 -36.48
N PRO A 477 26.06 15.69 -35.21
CA PRO A 477 24.99 15.13 -34.37
C PRO A 477 23.58 15.29 -34.95
N ALA A 478 23.35 16.25 -35.85
CA ALA A 478 22.08 16.51 -36.51
C ALA A 478 21.89 15.74 -37.84
N ALA A 479 22.84 14.90 -38.24
CA ALA A 479 22.74 14.13 -39.48
C ALA A 479 21.63 13.06 -39.42
N LEU A 480 20.90 12.89 -40.53
CA LEU A 480 19.75 11.99 -40.66
C LEU A 480 20.09 10.51 -40.33
N LEU A 481 21.35 10.11 -40.53
CA LEU A 481 21.85 8.77 -40.19
C LEU A 481 22.14 8.60 -38.70
N GLY A 482 22.53 9.65 -37.97
CA GLY A 482 22.71 9.63 -36.51
C GLY A 482 21.38 9.47 -35.76
N LEU A 483 20.28 9.99 -36.32
CA LEU A 483 18.92 9.80 -35.81
C LEU A 483 18.48 8.33 -35.75
N MET A 484 19.09 7.44 -36.54
CA MET A 484 18.75 6.02 -36.53
C MET A 484 19.08 5.33 -35.20
N VAL A 485 20.18 5.71 -34.54
CA VAL A 485 20.56 5.21 -33.21
C VAL A 485 19.56 5.68 -32.17
N ASN A 486 19.24 6.98 -32.18
CA ASN A 486 18.25 7.57 -31.26
C ASN A 486 16.88 6.91 -31.41
N LEU A 487 16.46 6.64 -32.66
CA LEU A 487 15.19 5.96 -32.94
C LEU A 487 15.20 4.51 -32.42
N ARG A 488 16.29 3.77 -32.60
CA ARG A 488 16.44 2.42 -32.04
C ARG A 488 16.38 2.45 -30.51
N ASN A 489 17.12 3.35 -29.87
CA ASN A 489 17.16 3.46 -28.43
C ASN A 489 15.83 4.00 -27.85
N ALA A 490 15.10 4.84 -28.57
CA ALA A 490 13.74 5.23 -28.20
C ALA A 490 12.78 4.02 -28.17
N TRP A 491 12.91 3.07 -29.10
CA TRP A 491 12.18 1.80 -29.01
C TRP A 491 12.58 0.98 -27.79
N ILE A 492 13.85 0.99 -27.39
CA ILE A 492 14.31 0.31 -26.18
C ILE A 492 13.76 0.98 -24.91
N VAL A 493 13.68 2.32 -24.86
CA VAL A 493 12.95 3.04 -23.80
C VAL A 493 11.48 2.59 -23.76
N ALA A 494 10.83 2.45 -24.92
CA ALA A 494 9.47 1.93 -25.00
C ALA A 494 9.35 0.46 -24.54
N VAL A 495 10.37 -0.38 -24.79
CA VAL A 495 10.46 -1.76 -24.26
C VAL A 495 10.54 -1.74 -22.73
N SER A 496 11.44 -0.93 -22.15
CA SER A 496 11.55 -0.76 -20.69
C SER A 496 10.25 -0.25 -20.05
N ALA A 497 9.55 0.67 -20.73
CA ALA A 497 8.31 1.28 -20.26
C ALA A 497 7.07 0.39 -20.40
N ASP A 498 7.10 -0.64 -21.26
CA ASP A 498 5.99 -1.56 -21.52
C ASP A 498 5.79 -2.52 -20.34
N LYS A 499 4.54 -2.73 -19.91
CA LYS A 499 4.24 -3.64 -18.79
C LYS A 499 4.53 -5.12 -19.10
N ARG A 500 4.64 -5.48 -20.38
CA ARG A 500 4.84 -6.84 -20.87
C ARG A 500 6.33 -7.12 -21.01
N TYR A 501 7.05 -6.26 -21.73
CA TYR A 501 8.48 -6.44 -22.03
C TYR A 501 9.39 -5.87 -20.95
N GLY A 502 8.96 -4.79 -20.29
CA GLY A 502 9.72 -4.06 -19.28
C GLY A 502 10.24 -4.96 -18.15
N PRO A 503 9.42 -5.81 -17.51
CA PRO A 503 9.91 -6.66 -16.42
C PRO A 503 11.12 -7.52 -16.79
N ILE A 504 11.15 -8.08 -18.00
CA ILE A 504 12.27 -8.87 -18.51
C ILE A 504 13.48 -7.98 -18.80
N TYR A 505 13.25 -6.88 -19.53
CA TYR A 505 14.32 -5.97 -19.94
C TYR A 505 14.98 -5.27 -18.73
N ASN A 506 14.15 -4.74 -17.83
CA ASN A 506 14.53 -3.99 -16.64
C ASN A 506 15.32 -4.85 -15.65
N GLN A 507 15.02 -6.15 -15.61
CA GLN A 507 15.81 -7.14 -14.89
C GLN A 507 17.19 -7.35 -15.54
N GLY A 508 17.26 -7.45 -16.86
CA GLY A 508 18.53 -7.56 -17.59
C GLY A 508 19.45 -6.37 -17.34
N ILE A 509 18.93 -5.14 -17.42
CA ILE A 509 19.72 -3.94 -17.11
C ILE A 509 20.08 -3.83 -15.62
N ALA A 510 19.25 -4.34 -14.71
CA ALA A 510 19.60 -4.43 -13.29
C ALA A 510 20.80 -5.37 -13.07
N GLN A 511 20.91 -6.47 -13.82
CA GLN A 511 22.09 -7.33 -13.79
C GLN A 511 23.35 -6.58 -14.28
N VAL A 512 23.24 -5.79 -15.35
CA VAL A 512 24.36 -4.97 -15.84
C VAL A 512 24.82 -3.96 -14.79
N LEU A 513 23.88 -3.28 -14.13
CA LEU A 513 24.16 -2.33 -13.05
C LEU A 513 24.80 -3.03 -11.83
N TYR A 514 24.27 -4.19 -11.44
CA TYR A 514 24.84 -5.00 -10.36
C TYR A 514 26.29 -5.39 -10.67
N ASN A 515 26.54 -5.93 -11.86
CA ASN A 515 27.89 -6.31 -12.29
C ASN A 515 28.84 -5.11 -12.32
N GLY A 516 28.35 -3.93 -12.75
CA GLY A 516 29.10 -2.68 -12.71
C GLY A 516 29.48 -2.28 -11.29
N LEU A 517 28.53 -2.28 -10.36
CA LEU A 517 28.75 -1.94 -8.95
C LEU A 517 29.75 -2.90 -8.28
N MET A 518 29.61 -4.22 -8.48
CA MET A 518 30.53 -5.20 -7.90
C MET A 518 31.96 -5.04 -8.43
N ARG A 519 32.15 -4.66 -9.70
CA ARG A 519 33.48 -4.38 -10.29
C ARG A 519 34.16 -3.17 -9.65
N HIS A 520 33.37 -2.24 -9.13
CA HIS A 520 33.82 -1.04 -8.43
C HIS A 520 33.87 -1.22 -6.90
N GLY A 521 33.80 -2.46 -6.40
CA GLY A 521 33.98 -2.76 -4.98
C GLY A 521 32.74 -2.60 -4.11
N TYR A 522 31.54 -2.47 -4.69
CA TYR A 522 30.30 -2.40 -3.90
C TYR A 522 30.07 -3.70 -3.13
N ASN A 523 29.87 -3.61 -1.81
CA ASN A 523 29.49 -4.73 -0.97
C ASN A 523 27.95 -4.75 -0.74
N PRO A 524 27.23 -5.79 -1.18
CA PRO A 524 25.80 -5.95 -0.95
C PRO A 524 25.36 -5.93 0.52
N ASP A 525 26.22 -6.36 1.44
CA ASP A 525 25.85 -6.56 2.85
C ASP A 525 25.96 -5.28 3.70
N ASP A 526 26.66 -4.24 3.22
CA ASP A 526 26.96 -3.03 4.01
C ASP A 526 25.87 -1.95 3.89
N GLY A 527 24.91 -2.11 2.97
CA GLY A 527 23.78 -1.18 2.80
C GLY A 527 24.14 0.21 2.27
N THR A 528 25.34 0.40 1.73
CA THR A 528 25.85 1.69 1.22
C THR A 528 24.87 2.32 0.19
N PRO A 529 24.49 3.60 0.34
CA PRO A 529 23.54 4.25 -0.56
C PRO A 529 24.01 4.31 -2.01
N ILE A 530 23.06 4.14 -2.95
CA ILE A 530 23.31 4.22 -4.40
C ILE A 530 22.47 5.35 -5.00
N THR A 531 23.11 6.25 -5.76
CA THR A 531 22.42 7.29 -6.53
C THR A 531 22.64 7.12 -8.03
N PHE A 532 21.56 6.97 -8.79
CA PHE A 532 21.63 6.99 -10.26
C PHE A 532 21.49 8.41 -10.80
N ILE A 533 22.38 8.81 -11.70
CA ILE A 533 22.22 10.04 -12.51
C ILE A 533 21.79 9.61 -13.92
N GLY A 534 20.51 9.75 -14.24
CA GLY A 534 19.93 9.33 -15.51
C GLY A 534 19.65 10.50 -16.45
N TYR A 535 20.31 10.54 -17.60
CA TYR A 535 20.07 11.56 -18.64
C TYR A 535 19.02 11.10 -19.66
N SER A 536 18.01 11.93 -19.94
CA SER A 536 17.00 11.66 -20.98
C SER A 536 16.32 10.28 -20.82
N GLY A 537 16.47 9.36 -21.78
CA GLY A 537 15.99 7.99 -21.69
C GLY A 537 16.69 7.15 -20.61
N GLY A 538 17.89 7.53 -20.19
CA GLY A 538 18.63 6.90 -19.10
C GLY A 538 17.90 6.96 -17.77
N ALA A 539 17.15 8.05 -17.52
CA ALA A 539 16.29 8.17 -16.35
C ALA A 539 15.21 7.06 -16.29
N GLN A 540 14.65 6.66 -17.44
CA GLN A 540 13.71 5.52 -17.51
C GLN A 540 14.41 4.23 -17.07
N MET A 541 15.64 4.00 -17.53
CA MET A 541 16.41 2.80 -17.19
C MET A 541 16.74 2.75 -15.70
N SER A 542 17.16 3.88 -15.11
CA SER A 542 17.44 4.00 -13.68
C SER A 542 16.23 3.69 -12.80
N VAL A 543 15.10 4.37 -13.02
CA VAL A 543 13.89 4.14 -12.19
C VAL A 543 13.25 2.77 -12.42
N ALA A 544 13.52 2.14 -13.57
CA ALA A 544 13.01 0.82 -13.90
C ALA A 544 13.85 -0.30 -13.29
N ALA A 545 15.18 -0.14 -13.20
CA ALA A 545 16.09 -1.11 -12.60
C ALA A 545 16.11 -1.06 -11.06
N ALA A 546 15.95 0.14 -10.47
CA ALA A 546 16.07 0.35 -9.03
C ALA A 546 15.22 -0.59 -8.14
N PRO A 547 13.95 -0.93 -8.44
CA PRO A 547 13.19 -1.86 -7.60
C PRO A 547 13.78 -3.27 -7.53
N TYR A 548 14.50 -3.71 -8.58
CA TYR A 548 15.16 -5.00 -8.62
C TYR A 548 16.45 -4.99 -7.80
N LEU A 549 17.27 -3.93 -7.96
CA LEU A 549 18.52 -3.77 -7.21
C LEU A 549 18.27 -3.60 -5.71
N ARG A 550 17.26 -2.82 -5.32
CA ARG A 550 16.88 -2.65 -3.90
C ARG A 550 16.52 -3.97 -3.23
N ARG A 551 15.93 -4.92 -3.97
CA ARG A 551 15.59 -6.24 -3.43
C ARG A 551 16.83 -7.08 -3.12
N VAL A 552 17.93 -6.85 -3.83
CA VAL A 552 19.19 -7.59 -3.67
C VAL A 552 20.10 -6.94 -2.63
N PHE A 553 20.21 -5.61 -2.64
CA PHE A 553 21.15 -4.89 -1.78
C PHE A 553 20.60 -4.45 -0.42
N ASP A 554 19.28 -4.52 -0.22
CA ASP A 554 18.56 -3.90 0.91
C ASP A 554 18.92 -2.42 1.18
N SER A 555 19.50 -1.72 0.19
CA SER A 555 19.99 -0.35 0.31
C SER A 555 18.99 0.68 -0.24
N GLU A 556 19.14 1.92 0.23
CA GLU A 556 18.37 3.04 -0.32
C GLU A 556 18.92 3.45 -1.69
N ILE A 557 18.03 3.49 -2.69
CA ILE A 557 18.35 3.88 -4.06
C ILE A 557 17.63 5.18 -4.41
N GLU A 558 18.42 6.19 -4.77
CA GLU A 558 17.96 7.49 -5.24
C GLU A 558 18.21 7.66 -6.74
N VAL A 559 17.42 8.52 -7.38
CA VAL A 559 17.59 8.84 -8.81
C VAL A 559 17.58 10.34 -9.02
N ILE A 560 18.63 10.88 -9.62
CA ILE A 560 18.71 12.22 -10.18
C ILE A 560 18.45 12.10 -11.69
N SER A 561 17.33 12.63 -12.14
CA SER A 561 16.91 12.60 -13.54
C SER A 561 17.20 13.94 -14.20
N LEU A 562 18.06 13.95 -15.21
CA LEU A 562 18.41 15.10 -16.05
C LEU A 562 17.53 15.09 -17.31
N GLY A 563 16.48 15.91 -17.34
CA GLY A 563 15.48 15.97 -18.44
C GLY A 563 14.85 14.61 -18.78
N GLY A 564 14.61 13.76 -17.78
CA GLY A 564 14.27 12.37 -18.01
C GLY A 564 12.88 12.11 -18.60
N VAL A 565 12.80 11.15 -19.52
CA VAL A 565 11.55 10.66 -20.11
C VAL A 565 11.18 9.31 -19.48
N MET A 566 10.43 9.37 -18.37
CA MET A 566 10.08 8.19 -17.57
C MET A 566 8.60 7.83 -17.64
N SER A 567 8.30 6.53 -17.67
CA SER A 567 6.96 5.96 -17.68
C SER A 567 6.36 5.86 -16.27
N ALA A 568 5.06 6.15 -16.14
CA ALA A 568 4.31 5.94 -14.90
C ALA A 568 4.10 4.45 -14.53
N ASN A 569 4.54 3.52 -15.39
CA ASN A 569 4.47 2.08 -15.12
C ASN A 569 5.56 1.60 -14.15
N ASN A 570 6.64 2.36 -13.96
CA ASN A 570 7.68 2.03 -12.99
C ASN A 570 7.18 2.25 -11.55
N ASN A 571 7.69 1.45 -10.61
CA ASN A 571 7.26 1.53 -9.22
C ASN A 571 8.07 2.58 -8.44
N PHE A 572 7.78 3.85 -8.67
CA PHE A 572 8.45 5.00 -7.99
C PHE A 572 8.36 4.95 -6.46
N LEU A 573 7.43 4.18 -5.90
CA LEU A 573 7.27 4.07 -4.45
C LEU A 573 8.40 3.29 -3.77
N LYS A 574 9.16 2.49 -4.54
CA LYS A 574 10.32 1.72 -4.06
C LYS A 574 11.63 2.52 -4.05
N LEU A 575 11.64 3.70 -4.69
CA LEU A 575 12.78 4.62 -4.63
C LEU A 575 12.83 5.29 -3.24
N GLY A 576 14.04 5.66 -2.81
CA GLY A 576 14.22 6.64 -1.73
C GLY A 576 13.64 7.97 -2.16
N GLN A 577 14.28 8.58 -3.17
CA GLN A 577 13.85 9.83 -3.79
C GLN A 577 14.13 9.85 -5.31
N LEU A 578 13.27 10.52 -6.07
CA LEU A 578 13.50 10.94 -7.46
C LEU A 578 13.61 12.47 -7.54
N TYR A 579 14.79 12.99 -7.86
CA TYR A 579 15.02 14.39 -8.18
C TYR A 579 14.94 14.58 -9.70
N HIS A 580 13.84 15.13 -10.20
CA HIS A 580 13.61 15.34 -11.62
C HIS A 580 13.96 16.78 -12.02
N LEU A 581 15.18 16.97 -12.52
CA LEU A 581 15.74 18.22 -12.98
C LEU A 581 15.28 18.49 -14.42
N VAL A 582 14.64 19.64 -14.65
CA VAL A 582 14.01 19.97 -15.93
C VAL A 582 14.30 21.43 -16.30
N GLY A 583 14.73 21.66 -17.53
CA GLY A 583 14.81 22.99 -18.12
C GLY A 583 13.45 23.49 -18.61
N GLU A 584 13.16 24.77 -18.48
CA GLU A 584 11.87 25.36 -18.87
C GLU A 584 11.61 25.26 -20.37
N GLN A 585 12.67 25.20 -21.20
CA GLN A 585 12.60 25.08 -22.65
C GLN A 585 12.79 23.63 -23.13
N ASP A 586 12.89 22.65 -22.22
CA ASP A 586 13.02 21.23 -22.56
C ASP A 586 11.70 20.68 -23.12
N THR A 587 11.64 20.49 -24.45
CA THR A 587 10.49 19.92 -25.16
C THR A 587 10.42 18.40 -25.07
N VAL A 588 11.54 17.71 -24.83
CA VAL A 588 11.63 16.25 -24.76
C VAL A 588 11.01 15.75 -23.46
N THR A 589 11.29 16.41 -22.33
CA THR A 589 10.66 16.08 -21.04
C THR A 589 9.14 16.28 -21.10
N ARG A 590 8.67 17.35 -21.77
CA ARG A 590 7.23 17.59 -21.98
C ARG A 590 6.57 16.46 -22.77
N LEU A 591 7.24 15.94 -23.80
CA LEU A 591 6.74 14.81 -24.58
C LEU A 591 6.50 13.56 -23.70
N GLY A 592 7.39 13.30 -22.73
CA GLY A 592 7.20 12.22 -21.75
C GLY A 592 5.92 12.35 -20.93
N SER A 593 5.53 13.57 -20.55
CA SER A 593 4.27 13.81 -19.84
C SER A 593 3.02 13.54 -20.70
N ILE A 594 3.13 13.65 -22.03
CA ILE A 594 2.03 13.39 -22.99
C ILE A 594 1.98 11.90 -23.34
N LEU A 595 3.12 11.29 -23.66
CA LEU A 595 3.22 9.90 -24.09
C LEU A 595 2.86 8.88 -23.02
N PHE A 596 2.94 9.27 -21.73
CA PHE A 596 2.64 8.40 -20.60
C PHE A 596 1.38 8.88 -19.85
N PRO A 597 0.15 8.44 -20.23
CA PRO A 597 -1.08 8.88 -19.59
C PRO A 597 -1.12 8.68 -18.08
N GLY A 598 -0.42 7.67 -17.55
CA GLY A 598 -0.31 7.47 -16.11
C GLY A 598 0.38 8.62 -15.35
N ARG A 599 1.04 9.57 -16.03
CA ARG A 599 1.57 10.81 -15.42
C ARG A 599 0.53 11.92 -15.35
N TRP A 600 -0.62 11.77 -16.00
CA TRP A 600 -1.69 12.77 -15.98
C TRP A 600 -2.42 12.73 -14.64
N SER A 601 -2.87 13.89 -14.17
CA SER A 601 -3.58 14.03 -12.88
C SER A 601 -4.86 13.20 -12.78
N LEU A 602 -5.48 12.87 -13.92
CA LEU A 602 -6.68 12.02 -14.00
C LEU A 602 -6.45 10.60 -13.43
N PHE A 603 -5.22 10.08 -13.52
CA PHE A 603 -4.87 8.74 -13.05
C PHE A 603 -4.25 8.80 -11.65
N ALA A 604 -5.01 9.25 -10.66
CA ALA A 604 -4.52 9.47 -9.29
C ALA A 604 -3.85 8.22 -8.67
N LEU A 605 -4.26 7.01 -9.04
CA LEU A 605 -3.73 5.74 -8.52
C LEU A 605 -2.45 5.24 -9.21
N SER A 606 -1.92 5.97 -10.21
CA SER A 606 -0.65 5.57 -10.86
C SER A 606 0.53 5.68 -9.88
N TYR A 607 1.57 4.86 -10.08
CA TYR A 607 2.78 4.94 -9.25
C TYR A 607 3.39 6.34 -9.24
N TRP A 608 3.39 7.01 -10.40
CA TRP A 608 3.86 8.39 -10.54
C TRP A 608 3.08 9.37 -9.66
N ASN A 609 1.75 9.41 -9.77
CA ASN A 609 0.95 10.37 -9.05
C ASN A 609 0.92 10.09 -7.54
N ARG A 610 0.96 8.81 -7.16
CA ARG A 610 1.12 8.40 -5.75
C ARG A 610 2.46 8.84 -5.19
N ALA A 611 3.56 8.55 -5.88
CA ALA A 611 4.90 8.97 -5.45
C ALA A 611 5.04 10.50 -5.40
N LYS A 612 4.43 11.23 -6.35
CA LYS A 612 4.40 12.69 -6.33
C LYS A 612 3.61 13.26 -5.14
N ARG A 613 2.47 12.65 -4.76
CA ARG A 613 1.72 13.04 -3.55
C ARG A 613 2.49 12.72 -2.28
N LYS A 614 3.08 11.53 -2.22
CA LYS A 614 3.99 11.07 -1.17
C LYS A 614 5.38 11.73 -1.26
N GLY A 615 5.54 12.94 -1.81
CA GLY A 615 6.81 13.70 -1.88
C GLY A 615 8.08 12.99 -2.40
N LYS A 616 7.99 11.75 -2.89
CA LYS A 616 9.11 10.93 -3.41
C LYS A 616 9.63 11.41 -4.75
N ILE A 617 8.95 12.37 -5.37
CA ILE A 617 9.33 12.99 -6.64
C ILE A 617 9.44 14.50 -6.43
N SER A 618 10.67 15.01 -6.46
CA SER A 618 10.98 16.44 -6.45
C SER A 618 11.12 16.92 -7.89
N GLN A 619 10.37 17.95 -8.29
CA GLN A 619 10.60 18.62 -9.58
C GLN A 619 11.51 19.83 -9.34
N VAL A 620 12.65 19.86 -10.03
CA VAL A 620 13.69 20.88 -9.86
C VAL A 620 13.85 21.63 -11.17
N SER A 621 13.62 22.95 -11.17
CA SER A 621 13.85 23.77 -12.37
C SER A 621 15.34 24.05 -12.53
N LEU A 622 15.86 23.89 -13.74
CA LEU A 622 17.20 24.33 -14.12
C LEU A 622 17.19 25.75 -14.75
N GLY A 623 16.04 26.41 -14.85
CA GLY A 623 15.89 27.69 -15.54
C GLY A 623 15.66 27.53 -17.05
N PRO A 624 15.96 28.55 -17.89
CA PRO A 624 15.58 28.60 -19.30
C PRO A 624 16.46 27.72 -20.21
N MET A 625 16.76 26.49 -19.79
CA MET A 625 17.58 25.53 -20.53
C MET A 625 16.72 24.65 -21.46
N GLY A 626 17.30 24.25 -22.59
CA GLY A 626 16.80 23.21 -23.48
C GLY A 626 17.24 21.79 -23.05
N HIS A 627 16.95 20.79 -23.89
CA HIS A 627 17.27 19.39 -23.58
C HIS A 627 18.74 19.04 -23.91
N GLN A 628 19.18 19.26 -25.14
CA GLN A 628 20.51 18.90 -25.63
C GLN A 628 21.24 20.14 -26.17
N VAL A 629 22.56 20.07 -26.36
CA VAL A 629 23.36 21.13 -26.96
C VAL A 629 22.93 21.42 -28.42
N PRO A 630 22.94 22.69 -28.88
CA PRO A 630 23.23 23.91 -28.13
C PRO A 630 22.04 24.42 -27.27
N GLY A 631 22.33 25.11 -26.17
CA GLY A 631 21.38 25.62 -25.18
C GLY A 631 20.88 24.58 -24.17
N GLY A 632 21.43 23.37 -24.18
CA GLY A 632 21.01 22.24 -23.34
C GLY A 632 21.50 22.30 -21.89
N MET A 633 21.07 21.34 -21.06
CA MET A 633 21.43 21.29 -19.63
C MET A 633 22.90 20.92 -19.35
N MET A 634 23.60 20.35 -20.34
CA MET A 634 25.03 20.02 -20.29
C MET A 634 25.90 21.00 -21.10
N ASP A 635 25.32 22.12 -21.56
CA ASP A 635 26.02 23.05 -22.45
C ASP A 635 27.03 23.94 -21.68
N PRO A 636 28.33 23.90 -22.01
CA PRO A 636 29.35 24.74 -21.38
C PRO A 636 29.33 26.20 -21.87
N ASP A 637 28.81 26.46 -23.07
CA ASP A 637 28.88 27.74 -23.77
C ASP A 637 27.62 28.60 -23.55
N ALA A 638 26.49 27.96 -23.21
CA ALA A 638 25.25 28.67 -22.92
C ALA A 638 25.26 29.28 -21.51
N ILE A 639 25.25 30.62 -21.43
CA ILE A 639 25.33 31.37 -20.16
C ILE A 639 23.93 31.80 -19.68
N LEU A 640 23.64 31.52 -18.42
CA LEU A 640 22.43 31.95 -17.73
C LEU A 640 22.52 33.41 -17.26
N PRO A 641 21.39 34.08 -16.96
CA PRO A 641 21.38 35.45 -16.44
C PRO A 641 22.20 35.67 -15.14
N ASN A 642 22.48 34.60 -14.39
CA ASN A 642 23.29 34.63 -13.17
C ASN A 642 24.80 34.52 -13.44
N GLY A 643 25.23 34.48 -14.71
CA GLY A 643 26.64 34.41 -15.12
C GLY A 643 27.26 33.01 -15.12
N LYS A 644 26.54 31.96 -14.70
CA LYS A 644 26.99 30.57 -14.79
C LYS A 644 26.65 29.99 -16.17
N SER A 645 27.46 29.06 -16.67
CA SER A 645 27.04 28.23 -17.80
C SER A 645 25.94 27.25 -17.40
N ASN A 646 25.20 26.73 -18.39
CA ASN A 646 24.19 25.71 -18.13
C ASN A 646 24.81 24.47 -17.47
N LEU A 647 25.98 24.02 -17.96
CA LEU A 647 26.75 22.93 -17.37
C LEU A 647 27.09 23.18 -15.88
N GLN A 648 27.64 24.36 -15.57
CA GLN A 648 28.00 24.74 -14.20
C GLN A 648 26.78 24.77 -13.27
N GLN A 649 25.66 25.31 -13.76
CA GLN A 649 24.40 25.33 -13.00
C GLN A 649 23.90 23.91 -12.73
N THR A 650 23.87 23.03 -13.75
CA THR A 650 23.43 21.64 -13.61
C THR A 650 24.30 20.88 -12.60
N ILE A 651 25.63 20.97 -12.72
CA ILE A 651 26.56 20.35 -11.75
C ILE A 651 26.33 20.89 -10.34
N SER A 652 26.13 22.19 -10.17
CA SER A 652 25.91 22.78 -8.84
C SER A 652 24.63 22.25 -8.16
N VAL A 653 23.57 21.99 -8.94
CA VAL A 653 22.34 21.38 -8.41
C VAL A 653 22.56 19.91 -8.08
N VAL A 654 23.24 19.15 -8.95
CA VAL A 654 23.57 17.74 -8.70
C VAL A 654 24.39 17.58 -7.42
N LEU A 655 25.46 18.38 -7.25
CA LEU A 655 26.28 18.36 -6.04
C LEU A 655 25.48 18.70 -4.78
N SER A 656 24.61 19.72 -4.85
CA SER A 656 23.78 20.08 -3.70
C SER A 656 22.87 18.92 -3.26
N ILE A 657 22.41 18.09 -4.19
CA ILE A 657 21.60 16.89 -3.89
C ILE A 657 22.49 15.81 -3.26
N LEU A 658 23.64 15.51 -3.86
CA LEU A 658 24.56 14.46 -3.38
C LEU A 658 25.11 14.74 -1.98
N GLU A 659 25.37 16.01 -1.66
CA GLU A 659 25.86 16.45 -0.36
C GLU A 659 24.75 16.65 0.69
N GLY A 660 23.49 16.35 0.35
CA GLY A 660 22.34 16.54 1.26
C GLY A 660 22.00 18.00 1.58
N ARG A 661 22.62 18.97 0.89
CA ARG A 661 22.36 20.42 1.06
C ARG A 661 21.17 20.92 0.27
N PHE A 662 20.59 20.09 -0.59
CA PHE A 662 19.45 20.45 -1.42
C PHE A 662 18.19 20.55 -0.57
N LEU A 663 17.94 21.75 -0.06
CA LEU A 663 16.63 22.13 0.44
C LEU A 663 15.68 22.14 -0.76
N VAL A 664 14.93 21.06 -0.95
CA VAL A 664 13.77 21.07 -1.85
C VAL A 664 12.98 22.30 -1.46
N ALA A 665 12.89 23.30 -2.36
CA ALA A 665 11.98 24.42 -2.20
C ALA A 665 10.56 23.85 -2.24
N LYS A 666 10.11 23.32 -1.10
CA LYS A 666 8.73 22.94 -0.90
C LYS A 666 7.96 24.24 -1.14
N PRO A 667 6.98 24.26 -2.06
CA PRO A 667 6.18 25.47 -2.28
C PRO A 667 5.74 25.97 -0.91
N HIS A 668 5.96 27.25 -0.63
CA HIS A 668 5.68 27.85 0.68
C HIS A 668 4.16 27.76 0.90
N ARG A 669 3.73 26.63 1.44
CA ARG A 669 2.37 26.41 1.90
C ARG A 669 2.38 26.79 3.36
N PRO A 670 1.59 27.79 3.77
CA PRO A 670 1.49 28.11 5.19
C PRO A 670 0.95 26.88 5.92
N ARG A 671 1.66 26.47 6.99
CA ARG A 671 1.16 25.47 7.95
C ARG A 671 -0.18 25.94 8.48
N GLN A 672 -1.17 25.04 8.49
CA GLN A 672 -2.46 25.35 9.10
C GLN A 672 -2.34 25.24 10.62
N ILE A 673 -2.78 26.28 11.33
CA ILE A 673 -2.79 26.25 12.80
C ILE A 673 -3.89 25.30 13.26
N THR A 674 -3.49 24.26 13.99
CA THR A 674 -4.38 23.25 14.55
C THR A 674 -5.26 23.83 15.67
N ASN A 675 -6.36 23.15 15.99
CA ASN A 675 -7.17 23.52 17.15
C ASN A 675 -6.35 23.41 18.45
N TYR A 676 -5.53 22.36 18.61
CA TYR A 676 -4.65 22.16 19.76
C TYR A 676 -3.73 23.36 19.99
N GLU A 677 -3.02 23.84 18.96
CA GLU A 677 -2.15 25.02 19.08
C GLU A 677 -2.92 26.27 19.48
N ARG A 678 -4.17 26.41 19.04
CA ARG A 678 -5.03 27.51 19.49
C ARG A 678 -5.43 27.33 20.94
N TYR A 679 -5.86 26.15 21.34
CA TYR A 679 -6.25 25.86 22.73
C TYR A 679 -5.11 26.17 23.70
N GLN A 680 -3.88 25.85 23.32
CA GLN A 680 -2.67 26.19 24.07
C GLN A 680 -2.39 27.70 24.17
N GLN A 681 -3.17 28.59 23.55
CA GLN A 681 -3.04 30.04 23.76
C GLN A 681 -3.75 30.52 25.04
N ALA A 682 -4.63 29.70 25.62
CA ALA A 682 -5.28 30.03 26.87
C ALA A 682 -4.50 29.45 28.07
N ASP A 683 -4.15 30.31 29.03
CA ASP A 683 -3.29 29.95 30.16
C ASP A 683 -3.82 28.76 30.97
N PHE A 684 -5.14 28.64 31.15
CA PHE A 684 -5.77 27.55 31.93
C PHE A 684 -5.62 26.15 31.29
N ASN A 685 -5.17 26.07 30.04
CA ASN A 685 -4.83 24.78 29.40
C ASN A 685 -3.39 24.33 29.70
N HIS A 686 -2.55 25.20 30.28
CA HIS A 686 -1.18 24.87 30.67
C HIS A 686 -1.14 24.29 32.07
N TYR A 687 -0.35 23.24 32.26
CA TYR A 687 -0.15 22.64 33.59
C TYR A 687 0.49 23.62 34.59
N THR A 688 1.30 24.57 34.12
CA THR A 688 1.97 25.58 34.96
C THR A 688 1.01 26.60 35.57
N TYR A 689 -0.21 26.73 35.02
CA TYR A 689 -1.26 27.57 35.58
C TYR A 689 -1.76 27.06 36.95
N TYR A 690 -1.45 25.81 37.31
CA TYR A 690 -1.91 25.13 38.52
C TYR A 690 -0.75 24.76 39.45
N PRO A 691 -0.30 25.66 40.35
CA PRO A 691 0.83 25.39 41.23
C PRO A 691 0.63 24.14 42.09
N LEU A 692 1.68 23.32 42.21
CA LEU A 692 1.63 22.08 43.00
C LEU A 692 1.56 22.32 44.51
N THR A 693 1.91 23.53 44.97
CA THR A 693 1.81 23.97 46.37
C THR A 693 0.38 24.25 46.81
N GLN A 694 -0.54 24.47 45.87
CA GLN A 694 -1.95 24.73 46.18
C GLN A 694 -2.68 23.42 46.47
N THR A 695 -3.49 23.44 47.54
CA THR A 695 -4.27 22.29 47.99
C THR A 695 -5.74 22.64 48.17
N VAL A 696 -6.58 21.62 48.24
CA VAL A 696 -8.03 21.73 48.43
C VAL A 696 -8.44 21.14 49.77
N ASP A 697 -9.59 21.55 50.28
CA ASP A 697 -10.16 20.96 51.48
C ASP A 697 -10.66 19.54 51.19
N SER A 698 -10.02 18.55 51.82
CA SER A 698 -10.34 17.13 51.66
C SER A 698 -11.74 16.73 52.16
N GLN A 699 -12.45 17.62 52.86
CA GLN A 699 -13.86 17.43 53.20
C GLN A 699 -14.77 17.53 51.97
N TRP A 700 -14.43 18.43 51.04
CA TRP A 700 -15.28 18.79 49.90
C TRP A 700 -14.72 18.30 48.56
N TYR A 701 -13.41 18.10 48.49
CA TYR A 701 -12.71 17.64 47.29
C TYR A 701 -12.04 16.28 47.52
N ARG A 702 -11.89 15.53 46.43
CA ARG A 702 -11.15 14.27 46.38
C ARG A 702 -10.14 14.28 45.25
N PRO A 703 -8.95 13.67 45.40
CA PRO A 703 -8.06 13.44 44.28
C PRO A 703 -8.71 12.44 43.29
N ILE A 704 -8.40 12.57 42.01
CA ILE A 704 -8.94 11.65 40.98
C ILE A 704 -8.35 10.25 41.14
N ALA A 705 -7.04 10.15 41.44
CA ALA A 705 -6.33 8.91 41.68
C ALA A 705 -5.17 9.08 42.68
N PRO A 706 -4.65 7.99 43.27
CA PRO A 706 -3.52 8.06 44.21
C PRO A 706 -2.24 8.64 43.56
N TRP A 707 -1.89 8.18 42.36
CA TRP A 707 -0.73 8.66 41.61
C TRP A 707 -1.18 9.41 40.36
N MET A 708 -0.85 10.70 40.30
CA MET A 708 -1.13 11.57 39.16
C MET A 708 0.09 12.42 38.84
N GLY A 709 0.32 12.68 37.56
CA GLY A 709 1.51 13.42 37.15
C GLY A 709 1.59 13.65 35.66
N ARG A 710 2.60 14.43 35.29
CA ARG A 710 2.90 14.77 33.91
C ARG A 710 3.93 13.81 33.33
N LEU A 711 3.64 13.28 32.15
CA LEU A 711 4.62 12.49 31.39
C LEU A 711 5.60 13.42 30.69
N ILE A 712 6.89 13.11 30.81
CA ILE A 712 7.98 13.85 30.19
C ILE A 712 8.78 12.88 29.33
N LEU A 713 8.90 13.19 28.04
CA LEU A 713 9.71 12.41 27.11
C LEU A 713 11.20 12.62 27.42
N PRO A 714 11.98 11.57 27.76
CA PRO A 714 13.40 11.73 28.04
C PRO A 714 14.17 12.13 26.78
N SER A 715 15.21 12.95 26.91
CA SER A 715 16.10 13.24 25.78
C SER A 715 16.81 11.97 25.28
N CYS A 716 17.31 11.98 24.05
CA CYS A 716 17.99 10.82 23.45
C CYS A 716 19.15 10.29 24.32
N ALA A 717 19.88 11.19 24.99
CA ALA A 717 20.96 10.84 25.92
C ALA A 717 20.46 10.15 27.20
N GLU A 718 19.30 10.55 27.72
CA GLU A 718 18.72 10.02 28.96
C GLU A 718 18.02 8.68 28.79
N ARG A 719 17.54 8.34 27.58
CA ARG A 719 16.76 7.11 27.29
C ARG A 719 17.39 5.84 27.87
N ARG A 720 18.72 5.71 27.77
CA ARG A 720 19.47 4.53 28.27
C ARG A 720 19.39 4.39 29.80
N GLN A 721 19.35 5.51 30.51
CA GLN A 721 19.23 5.55 31.97
C GLN A 721 17.78 5.40 32.41
N VAL A 722 16.85 6.09 31.76
CA VAL A 722 15.43 6.14 32.16
C VAL A 722 14.74 4.80 31.87
N LYS A 723 15.00 4.16 30.73
CA LYS A 723 14.37 2.89 30.31
C LYS A 723 12.83 2.92 30.44
N GLY A 724 12.23 4.02 30.03
CA GLY A 724 10.83 4.37 30.26
C GLY A 724 10.64 5.85 29.96
N VAL A 725 9.83 6.54 30.75
CA VAL A 725 9.65 7.98 30.67
C VAL A 725 9.85 8.64 32.03
N TRP A 726 10.06 9.95 32.03
CA TRP A 726 10.05 10.73 33.25
C TRP A 726 8.59 11.01 33.66
N PHE A 727 8.34 11.04 34.96
CA PHE A 727 7.03 11.32 35.55
C PHE A 727 7.18 12.39 36.62
N GLU A 728 6.67 13.58 36.37
CA GLU A 728 6.59 14.64 37.37
C GLU A 728 5.37 14.41 38.25
N VAL A 729 5.60 14.11 39.52
CA VAL A 729 4.55 13.74 40.46
C VAL A 729 3.74 14.97 40.83
N HIS A 730 2.47 15.01 40.45
CA HIS A 730 1.52 16.09 40.78
C HIS A 730 0.66 15.74 41.99
N HIS A 731 0.48 14.45 42.25
CA HIS A 731 -0.14 13.88 43.44
C HIS A 731 0.43 12.48 43.69
N ALA A 732 0.65 12.13 44.95
CA ALA A 732 1.22 10.86 45.37
C ALA A 732 0.31 10.14 46.37
N ASP A 733 0.46 8.82 46.46
CA ASP A 733 -0.25 8.02 47.46
C ASP A 733 0.26 8.32 48.89
N ARG A 734 -0.51 7.90 49.89
CA ARG A 734 -0.19 8.13 51.31
C ARG A 734 1.21 7.61 51.65
N GLY A 735 2.01 8.45 52.31
CA GLY A 735 3.39 8.15 52.68
C GLY A 735 4.45 8.60 51.67
N TYR A 736 4.04 9.06 50.48
CA TYR A 736 4.93 9.57 49.43
C TYR A 736 4.67 11.04 49.08
N GLU A 737 4.00 11.79 49.95
CA GLU A 737 3.63 13.19 49.71
C GLU A 737 4.84 14.10 49.44
N SER A 738 6.00 13.76 50.03
CA SER A 738 7.27 14.46 49.79
C SER A 738 7.80 14.34 48.34
N TRP A 739 7.23 13.43 47.53
CA TRP A 739 7.60 13.25 46.13
C TRP A 739 6.86 14.20 45.20
N VAL A 740 5.79 14.86 45.66
CA VAL A 740 5.06 15.85 44.86
C VAL A 740 6.01 16.99 44.42
N GLY A 741 5.97 17.32 43.14
CA GLY A 741 6.87 18.27 42.48
C GLY A 741 8.22 17.70 42.04
N GLN A 742 8.49 16.43 42.30
CA GLN A 742 9.72 15.77 41.85
C GLN A 742 9.49 14.98 40.57
N THR A 743 10.54 14.88 39.77
CA THR A 743 10.58 14.00 38.59
C THR A 743 11.16 12.64 38.98
N VAL A 744 10.41 11.58 38.73
CA VAL A 744 10.80 10.19 38.99
C VAL A 744 10.76 9.37 37.71
N MET A 745 11.43 8.23 37.67
CA MET A 745 11.38 7.35 36.51
C MET A 745 10.10 6.50 36.53
N LEU A 746 9.36 6.49 35.42
CA LEU A 746 8.21 5.60 35.22
C LEU A 746 8.59 4.47 34.26
N ARG A 747 8.41 3.23 34.71
CA ARG A 747 8.79 2.02 33.98
C ARG A 747 7.69 0.97 33.99
N TRP A 748 7.83 -0.01 33.11
CA TRP A 748 7.04 -1.23 33.17
C TRP A 748 7.55 -2.15 34.29
N VAL A 749 6.62 -2.88 34.93
CA VAL A 749 6.94 -3.97 35.86
C VAL A 749 7.78 -5.05 35.17
N ASP A 750 8.67 -5.70 35.92
CA ASP A 750 9.48 -6.83 35.43
C ASP A 750 8.65 -8.13 35.43
N ASP A 751 7.59 -8.14 34.63
CA ASP A 751 6.75 -9.32 34.37
C ASP A 751 6.97 -9.81 32.93
N PRO A 752 7.16 -11.13 32.70
CA PRO A 752 7.36 -11.68 31.35
C PRO A 752 6.22 -11.33 30.37
N GLY A 753 4.97 -11.32 30.84
CA GLY A 753 3.82 -10.97 30.03
C GLY A 753 3.80 -9.50 29.63
N VAL A 754 4.11 -8.60 30.57
CA VAL A 754 4.27 -7.15 30.29
C VAL A 754 5.41 -6.93 29.29
N LYS A 755 6.59 -7.53 29.50
CA LYS A 755 7.73 -7.43 28.58
C LYS A 755 7.40 -7.89 27.17
N GLN A 756 6.66 -8.99 27.04
CA GLN A 756 6.22 -9.49 25.74
C GLN A 756 5.26 -8.51 25.04
N ARG A 757 4.27 -7.97 25.75
CA ARG A 757 3.33 -6.97 25.20
C ARG A 757 4.06 -5.70 24.76
N VAL A 758 4.97 -5.17 25.59
CA VAL A 758 5.76 -3.99 25.28
C VAL A 758 6.64 -4.22 24.04
N ARG A 759 7.33 -5.38 23.97
CA ARG A 759 8.17 -5.73 22.82
C ARG A 759 7.36 -5.84 21.51
N ALA A 760 6.15 -6.40 21.57
CA ALA A 760 5.29 -6.58 20.39
C ALA A 760 4.89 -5.25 19.71
N VAL A 761 4.81 -4.16 20.46
CA VAL A 761 4.40 -2.83 19.94
C VAL A 761 5.54 -1.83 19.86
N THR A 762 6.75 -2.21 20.30
CA THR A 762 7.93 -1.36 20.16
C THR A 762 8.36 -1.32 18.70
N ARG A 763 8.48 -0.13 18.13
CA ARG A 763 8.83 0.07 16.71
C ARG A 763 9.85 1.19 16.53
N ASP A 764 10.58 1.13 15.44
CA ASP A 764 11.32 2.30 14.96
C ASP A 764 10.31 3.28 14.36
N VAL A 765 10.50 4.57 14.61
CA VAL A 765 9.62 5.63 14.12
C VAL A 765 10.37 6.44 13.07
N HIS A 766 9.87 6.39 11.85
CA HIS A 766 10.35 7.17 10.73
C HIS A 766 9.14 7.67 9.94
N PHE A 767 8.98 8.99 9.87
CA PHE A 767 7.81 9.56 9.23
C PHE A 767 7.77 9.14 7.76
N SER A 768 6.65 8.52 7.38
CA SER A 768 6.29 8.38 5.98
C SER A 768 6.11 9.75 5.37
N VAL A 769 6.19 9.85 4.05
CA VAL A 769 6.08 11.16 3.42
C VAL A 769 4.69 11.78 3.59
N ASP A 770 3.66 10.96 3.78
CA ASP A 770 2.32 11.46 4.12
C ASP A 770 2.30 12.05 5.55
N ALA A 771 2.98 11.40 6.51
CA ALA A 771 3.15 11.90 7.88
C ALA A 771 3.95 13.19 7.90
N GLU A 772 5.09 13.22 7.20
CA GLU A 772 5.96 14.40 7.04
C GLU A 772 5.20 15.58 6.41
N TYR A 773 4.44 15.31 5.35
CA TYR A 773 3.61 16.32 4.70
C TYR A 773 2.50 16.82 5.62
N SER A 774 1.78 15.92 6.31
CA SER A 774 0.69 16.29 7.19
C SER A 774 1.16 17.00 8.46
N SER A 775 2.34 16.69 8.97
CA SER A 775 2.99 17.36 10.10
C SER A 775 3.42 18.78 9.73
N GLN A 776 4.01 18.95 8.55
CA GLN A 776 4.51 20.26 8.12
C GLN A 776 3.42 21.19 7.59
N TYR A 777 2.41 20.66 6.91
CA TYR A 777 1.42 21.45 6.16
C TYR A 777 -0.04 21.16 6.50
N GLY A 778 -0.32 20.05 7.19
CA GLY A 778 -1.68 19.66 7.56
C GLY A 778 -2.16 20.38 8.83
N ASP A 779 -3.33 19.98 9.28
CA ASP A 779 -4.05 20.51 10.45
C ASP A 779 -4.12 19.51 11.62
N SER A 780 -3.37 18.41 11.55
CA SER A 780 -3.30 17.37 12.59
C SER A 780 -2.01 17.44 13.39
N ILE A 781 -2.08 17.08 14.66
CA ILE A 781 -0.91 16.89 15.53
C ILE A 781 -0.26 15.53 15.24
N HIS A 782 1.08 15.49 15.18
CA HIS A 782 1.89 14.29 14.94
C HIS A 782 2.96 14.15 16.04
N PRO A 783 3.49 12.95 16.30
CA PRO A 783 4.49 12.69 17.33
C PRO A 783 5.91 13.10 16.85
N GLU A 784 6.08 14.36 16.45
CA GLU A 784 7.30 14.87 15.80
C GLU A 784 8.55 14.70 16.67
N ARG A 785 8.40 14.77 18.00
CA ARG A 785 9.51 14.65 18.96
C ARG A 785 10.19 13.29 18.99
N ILE A 786 9.53 12.26 18.45
CA ILE A 786 10.05 10.89 18.35
C ILE A 786 10.29 10.46 16.90
N ASN A 787 10.21 11.39 15.93
CA ASN A 787 10.60 11.09 14.56
C ASN A 787 12.10 10.71 14.51
N HIS A 788 12.45 9.74 13.67
CA HIS A 788 13.76 9.11 13.54
C HIS A 788 14.27 8.36 14.79
N TRP A 789 13.44 8.13 15.81
CA TRP A 789 13.85 7.35 16.97
C TRP A 789 13.70 5.85 16.72
N GLN A 790 14.72 5.10 17.12
CA GLN A 790 14.66 3.64 17.14
C GLN A 790 14.01 3.12 18.43
N ARG A 791 13.35 1.96 18.31
CA ARG A 791 12.77 1.17 19.39
C ARG A 791 11.91 1.99 20.36
N VAL A 792 11.03 2.82 19.83
CA VAL A 792 10.09 3.61 20.61
C VAL A 792 9.06 2.68 21.25
N GLY A 793 9.01 2.68 22.58
CA GLY A 793 8.06 1.89 23.37
C GLY A 793 6.72 2.62 23.60
N PRO A 794 5.70 1.93 24.16
CA PRO A 794 4.37 2.51 24.38
C PRO A 794 4.31 3.70 25.35
N LEU A 795 5.20 3.77 26.36
CA LEU A 795 5.28 4.96 27.25
C LEU A 795 5.90 6.15 26.53
N GLU A 796 6.98 5.92 25.76
CA GLU A 796 7.65 6.95 24.97
C GLU A 796 6.71 7.48 23.88
N SER A 797 5.94 6.60 23.23
CA SER A 797 4.95 7.04 22.23
C SER A 797 3.82 7.86 22.85
N LEU A 798 3.37 7.53 24.06
CA LEU A 798 2.39 8.34 24.78
C LEU A 798 2.99 9.70 25.14
N ALA A 799 4.11 9.73 25.87
CA ALA A 799 4.77 10.98 26.27
C ALA A 799 5.15 11.88 25.09
N GLY A 800 5.50 11.30 23.94
CA GLY A 800 5.89 11.99 22.71
C GLY A 800 4.73 12.35 21.75
N SER A 801 3.47 12.09 22.11
CA SER A 801 2.32 12.27 21.21
C SER A 801 2.01 13.72 20.85
N HIS A 802 2.27 14.65 21.77
CA HIS A 802 2.08 16.08 21.55
C HIS A 802 3.41 16.78 21.22
N PRO A 803 3.38 18.02 20.69
CA PRO A 803 4.60 18.82 20.46
C PRO A 803 5.36 19.20 21.73
N MET A 804 4.74 19.08 22.91
CA MET A 804 5.31 19.42 24.21
C MET A 804 4.90 18.41 25.29
N ASP A 805 5.59 18.41 26.44
CA ASP A 805 5.29 17.54 27.58
C ASP A 805 4.12 18.10 28.41
N ASP A 806 2.89 17.92 27.95
CA ASP A 806 1.66 18.44 28.57
C ASP A 806 0.63 17.35 28.93
N LEU A 807 0.95 16.07 28.72
CA LEU A 807 0.06 14.97 29.06
C LEU A 807 0.04 14.71 30.57
N ILE A 808 -1.11 15.01 31.18
CA ILE A 808 -1.41 14.70 32.58
C ILE A 808 -2.15 13.37 32.66
N VAL A 809 -1.61 12.45 33.45
CA VAL A 809 -2.10 11.08 33.56
C VAL A 809 -2.29 10.66 35.00
N MET A 810 -3.19 9.71 35.23
CA MET A 810 -3.21 8.87 36.42
C MET A 810 -2.60 7.50 36.13
N LEU A 811 -1.93 6.94 37.14
CA LEU A 811 -1.49 5.55 37.11
C LEU A 811 -2.61 4.65 37.66
N THR A 812 -2.84 3.51 37.01
CA THR A 812 -3.92 2.57 37.38
C THR A 812 -3.36 1.22 37.82
N GLY A 813 -4.13 0.53 38.66
CA GLY A 813 -3.69 -0.72 39.29
C GLY A 813 -2.69 -0.47 40.42
N GLU A 814 -1.99 -1.53 40.79
CA GLU A 814 -0.92 -1.47 41.79
C GLU A 814 0.32 -0.81 41.17
N VAL A 815 0.93 0.15 41.90
CA VAL A 815 2.15 0.85 41.51
C VAL A 815 3.27 0.41 42.44
N GLU A 816 4.28 -0.28 41.91
CA GLU A 816 5.45 -0.66 42.71
C GLU A 816 6.38 0.55 42.86
N VAL A 817 6.68 0.90 44.10
CA VAL A 817 7.53 2.06 44.43
C VAL A 817 8.91 1.59 44.87
N GLU A 818 9.94 2.01 44.13
CA GLU A 818 11.35 1.81 44.50
C GLU A 818 11.93 3.15 44.99
N ALA A 819 12.03 3.30 46.31
CA ALA A 819 12.41 4.54 46.98
C ALA A 819 13.93 4.71 47.25
N GLY A 820 14.78 3.95 46.56
CA GLY A 820 16.24 4.02 46.71
C GLY A 820 16.87 5.31 46.14
N GLU A 821 18.19 5.32 45.94
CA GLU A 821 18.90 6.48 45.33
C GLU A 821 18.31 6.90 43.96
N ARG A 822 17.69 5.95 43.27
CA ARG A 822 16.96 6.16 42.01
C ARG A 822 15.48 5.89 42.25
N ARG A 823 14.70 6.96 42.39
CA ARG A 823 13.23 6.88 42.56
C ARG A 823 12.57 6.36 41.29
N ILE A 824 11.92 5.19 41.38
CA ILE A 824 11.25 4.53 40.25
C ILE A 824 9.82 4.14 40.64
N LEU A 825 8.86 4.41 39.76
CA LEU A 825 7.51 3.86 39.79
C LEU A 825 7.38 2.81 38.68
N ARG A 826 6.85 1.62 39.00
CA ARG A 826 6.55 0.59 38.00
C ARG A 826 5.06 0.33 37.87
N ILE A 827 4.62 0.17 36.62
CA ILE A 827 3.23 -0.02 36.23
C ILE A 827 3.05 -1.23 35.32
N THR A 828 1.86 -1.83 35.38
CA THR A 828 1.46 -2.99 34.55
C THR A 828 0.61 -2.59 33.35
N HIS A 829 -0.15 -1.50 33.49
CA HIS A 829 -1.09 -0.97 32.51
C HIS A 829 -0.65 0.40 32.01
N GLN A 830 -1.13 0.79 30.83
CA GLN A 830 -0.84 2.12 30.31
C GLN A 830 -1.44 3.20 31.24
N PRO A 831 -0.76 4.35 31.45
CA PRO A 831 -1.36 5.48 32.13
C PRO A 831 -2.64 5.98 31.44
N VAL A 832 -3.56 6.53 32.22
CA VAL A 832 -4.84 7.06 31.74
C VAL A 832 -4.79 8.58 31.74
N GLU A 833 -5.07 9.21 30.60
CA GLU A 833 -5.12 10.68 30.51
C GLU A 833 -6.31 11.25 31.28
N ILE A 834 -6.05 12.30 32.06
CA ILE A 834 -7.02 12.96 32.93
C ILE A 834 -6.97 14.49 32.74
N THR A 835 -7.99 15.17 33.25
CA THR A 835 -8.04 16.63 33.33
C THR A 835 -8.38 17.01 34.76
N GLY A 836 -7.58 17.91 35.34
CA GLY A 836 -7.65 18.27 36.76
C GLY A 836 -6.88 17.33 37.68
N ARG A 837 -6.71 17.75 38.93
CA ARG A 837 -6.10 16.94 40.02
C ARG A 837 -7.14 16.49 41.03
N TYR A 838 -8.16 17.31 41.23
CA TYR A 838 -9.20 17.11 42.22
C TYR A 838 -10.58 17.19 41.58
N TYR A 839 -11.54 16.55 42.22
CA TYR A 839 -12.94 16.69 41.88
C TYR A 839 -13.79 16.97 43.12
N ALA A 840 -14.89 17.70 42.93
CA ALA A 840 -15.91 17.98 43.92
C ALA A 840 -17.32 17.79 43.34
N LEU A 841 -18.32 17.64 44.20
CA LEU A 841 -19.72 17.55 43.82
C LEU A 841 -20.45 18.82 44.26
N VAL A 842 -20.91 19.61 43.30
CA VAL A 842 -21.45 20.95 43.54
C VAL A 842 -22.74 21.24 42.78
N GLN A 843 -23.46 22.26 43.23
CA GLN A 843 -24.54 22.92 42.49
C GLN A 843 -24.13 24.37 42.19
N PHE A 844 -24.35 24.82 40.95
CA PHE A 844 -24.11 26.21 40.56
C PHE A 844 -25.27 27.09 41.04
N GLU A 845 -25.00 28.12 41.84
CA GLU A 845 -26.04 29.04 42.34
C GLU A 845 -26.23 30.21 41.38
N THR A 846 -25.17 31.00 41.20
CA THR A 846 -25.20 32.24 40.41
C THR A 846 -23.85 32.51 39.76
N ALA A 847 -23.88 33.09 38.55
CA ALA A 847 -22.70 33.63 37.92
C ALA A 847 -22.27 34.94 38.61
N VAL A 848 -20.98 35.10 38.88
CA VAL A 848 -20.42 36.32 39.48
C VAL A 848 -20.26 37.37 38.37
N THR A 849 -21.02 38.46 38.48
CA THR A 849 -21.16 39.47 37.42
C THR A 849 -19.81 40.11 37.07
N GLY A 850 -19.49 40.19 35.77
CA GLY A 850 -18.24 40.78 35.28
C GLY A 850 -17.01 39.88 35.39
N THR A 851 -17.18 38.64 35.83
CA THR A 851 -16.12 37.63 35.93
C THR A 851 -16.52 36.35 35.19
N ASP A 852 -15.59 35.40 35.11
CA ASP A 852 -15.79 34.04 34.64
C ASP A 852 -16.07 33.05 35.79
N CYS A 853 -16.32 33.54 37.00
CA CYS A 853 -16.54 32.73 38.19
C CYS A 853 -18.02 32.54 38.53
N PHE A 854 -18.30 31.46 39.25
CA PHE A 854 -19.62 31.08 39.72
C PHE A 854 -19.56 30.82 41.21
N ARG A 855 -20.59 31.27 41.92
CA ARG A 855 -20.84 30.80 43.27
C ARG A 855 -21.46 29.41 43.20
N VAL A 856 -20.86 28.46 43.89
CA VAL A 856 -21.30 27.07 43.97
C VAL A 856 -21.54 26.66 45.42
N ARG A 857 -22.36 25.64 45.60
CA ARG A 857 -22.58 25.02 46.90
C ARG A 857 -22.20 23.55 46.86
N HIS A 858 -21.41 23.12 47.83
CA HIS A 858 -20.95 21.74 47.93
C HIS A 858 -22.06 20.81 48.44
N PHE A 859 -22.01 19.56 47.95
CA PHE A 859 -22.88 18.50 48.46
C PHE A 859 -22.50 18.13 49.89
N ASN A 860 -23.49 18.08 50.76
CA ASN A 860 -23.32 17.73 52.16
C ASN A 860 -23.72 16.27 52.38
N LEU A 861 -22.75 15.46 52.80
CA LEU A 861 -22.93 14.03 53.01
C LEU A 861 -23.99 13.71 54.08
N ASN A 862 -24.11 14.55 55.10
CA ASN A 862 -25.00 14.32 56.24
C ASN A 862 -26.48 14.61 55.89
N SER A 863 -26.75 15.73 55.22
CA SER A 863 -28.10 16.12 54.80
C SER A 863 -28.53 15.49 53.47
N ARG A 864 -27.57 15.00 52.68
CA ARG A 864 -27.74 14.55 51.29
C ARG A 864 -28.28 15.64 50.36
N GLN A 865 -28.01 16.91 50.68
CA GLN A 865 -28.45 18.09 49.92
C GLN A 865 -27.26 18.98 49.54
N PHE A 866 -27.47 19.91 48.60
CA PHE A 866 -26.52 21.00 48.34
C PHE A 866 -26.74 22.11 49.36
N ASP A 867 -26.41 21.84 50.63
CA ASP A 867 -26.45 22.82 51.73
C ASP A 867 -25.09 22.96 52.45
N GLY A 868 -24.01 22.44 51.84
CA GLY A 868 -22.65 22.53 52.33
C GLY A 868 -22.04 23.92 52.17
N VAL A 869 -20.71 23.99 52.24
CA VAL A 869 -19.98 25.27 52.11
C VAL A 869 -20.26 25.91 50.74
N ALA A 870 -20.45 27.23 50.73
CA ALA A 870 -20.49 28.01 49.51
C ALA A 870 -19.07 28.44 49.13
N GLU A 871 -18.70 28.26 47.87
CA GLU A 871 -17.37 28.58 47.34
C GLU A 871 -17.53 29.30 46.00
N GLU A 872 -16.57 30.16 45.65
CA GLU A 872 -16.48 30.71 44.29
C GLU A 872 -15.47 29.88 43.49
N VAL A 873 -15.92 29.34 42.35
CA VAL A 873 -15.08 28.58 41.41
C VAL A 873 -15.09 29.26 40.07
N CYS A 874 -13.96 29.22 39.34
CA CYS A 874 -13.81 29.94 38.09
C CYS A 874 -13.90 29.02 36.87
N LEU A 875 -14.55 29.52 35.83
CA LEU A 875 -14.81 28.81 34.58
C LEU A 875 -14.33 29.64 33.38
N PRO A 876 -13.00 29.77 33.17
CA PRO A 876 -12.43 30.57 32.09
C PRO A 876 -13.05 30.28 30.72
N PRO A 877 -13.19 31.30 29.86
CA PRO A 877 -13.78 31.15 28.54
C PRO A 877 -12.87 30.26 27.67
N VAL A 878 -13.49 29.29 27.00
CA VAL A 878 -12.78 28.38 26.09
C VAL A 878 -12.57 29.03 24.72
N LEU A 879 -11.54 28.59 24.01
CA LEU A 879 -11.22 29.07 22.68
C LEU A 879 -12.03 28.34 21.59
N LEU A 880 -12.32 29.04 20.51
CA LEU A 880 -13.11 28.55 19.38
C LEU A 880 -12.35 27.43 18.64
N ALA A 881 -13.02 26.30 18.41
CA ALA A 881 -12.53 25.24 17.55
C ALA A 881 -12.72 25.64 16.08
N GLN A 882 -11.70 26.24 15.46
CA GLN A 882 -11.82 26.80 14.11
C GLN A 882 -12.20 25.76 13.06
N ALA A 883 -11.68 24.53 13.20
CA ALA A 883 -12.00 23.44 12.28
C ALA A 883 -13.51 23.10 12.27
N TYR A 884 -14.22 23.37 13.37
CA TYR A 884 -15.65 23.09 13.53
C TYR A 884 -16.54 24.32 13.42
N GLY A 885 -16.00 25.52 13.68
CA GLY A 885 -16.75 26.77 13.71
C GLY A 885 -17.61 26.96 14.97
N SER A 886 -17.37 26.18 16.02
CA SER A 886 -18.13 26.20 17.29
C SER A 886 -17.19 26.07 18.50
N TYR A 887 -17.68 26.41 19.69
CA TYR A 887 -16.93 26.22 20.94
C TYR A 887 -17.12 24.78 21.45
N PRO A 888 -16.07 24.12 21.99
CA PRO A 888 -16.20 22.77 22.55
C PRO A 888 -17.17 22.70 23.75
N SER A 889 -17.26 23.78 24.52
CA SER A 889 -18.17 23.92 25.66
C SER A 889 -18.63 25.37 25.82
N THR A 890 -19.73 25.58 26.55
CA THR A 890 -20.24 26.90 26.93
C THR A 890 -20.72 26.89 28.37
N THR A 891 -20.55 28.01 29.07
CA THR A 891 -21.03 28.23 30.45
C THR A 891 -22.29 29.07 30.51
N ARG A 892 -22.81 29.50 29.34
CA ARG A 892 -24.00 30.33 29.26
C ARG A 892 -25.20 29.60 29.89
N HIS A 893 -25.82 30.21 30.90
CA HIS A 893 -26.98 29.64 31.61
C HIS A 893 -26.69 28.28 32.27
N LEU A 894 -25.46 28.00 32.66
CA LEU A 894 -25.09 26.73 33.32
C LEU A 894 -25.88 26.50 34.62
N GLU A 895 -26.10 27.57 35.40
CA GLU A 895 -26.89 27.56 36.63
C GLU A 895 -28.39 27.26 36.37
N GLN A 896 -28.85 27.50 35.15
CA GLN A 896 -30.23 27.24 34.70
C GLN A 896 -30.36 25.89 33.98
N SER A 897 -29.27 25.13 33.87
CA SER A 897 -29.28 23.81 33.25
C SER A 897 -30.24 22.88 34.00
N PRO A 898 -31.06 22.07 33.31
CA PRO A 898 -31.97 21.13 33.96
C PRO A 898 -31.26 20.06 34.79
N LEU A 899 -29.94 19.92 34.61
CA LEU A 899 -29.12 18.95 35.35
C LEU A 899 -28.56 19.52 36.65
N ASN A 900 -28.61 20.85 36.83
CA ASN A 900 -28.03 21.56 37.97
C ASN A 900 -28.74 21.27 39.29
N GLU A 901 -30.03 20.90 39.26
CA GLU A 901 -30.76 20.44 40.46
C GLU A 901 -30.11 19.22 41.09
N THR A 902 -29.67 18.26 40.27
CA THR A 902 -28.97 17.05 40.74
C THR A 902 -27.48 17.29 41.02
N GLY A 903 -26.96 18.42 40.55
CA GLY A 903 -25.58 18.85 40.66
C GLY A 903 -24.60 18.24 39.66
N TRP A 904 -23.38 18.71 39.75
CA TRP A 904 -22.28 18.45 38.82
C TRP A 904 -21.04 18.03 39.58
N TYR A 905 -20.36 17.00 39.05
CA TYR A 905 -18.96 16.80 39.37
C TYR A 905 -18.13 17.81 38.60
N ILE A 906 -17.35 18.60 39.32
CA ILE A 906 -16.38 19.54 38.76
C ILE A 906 -14.98 18.96 38.93
N TYR A 907 -14.14 19.02 37.89
CA TYR A 907 -12.76 18.55 37.91
C TYR A 907 -11.83 19.72 37.62
N GLY A 908 -10.75 19.83 38.38
CA GLY A 908 -9.82 20.95 38.24
C GLY A 908 -8.74 21.00 39.30
N ALA A 909 -8.18 22.19 39.48
CA ALA A 909 -7.22 22.52 40.52
C ALA A 909 -7.26 24.02 40.81
N LYS A 910 -6.66 24.42 41.92
CA LYS A 910 -6.48 25.84 42.25
C LYS A 910 -5.37 26.47 41.40
N ASP A 911 -5.62 27.71 41.00
CA ASP A 911 -4.62 28.56 40.36
C ASP A 911 -3.68 29.22 41.38
N ALA A 912 -2.79 30.10 40.92
CA ALA A 912 -1.86 30.81 41.78
C ALA A 912 -2.55 31.75 42.79
N ALA A 913 -3.76 32.25 42.49
CA ALA A 913 -4.56 33.09 43.38
C ALA A 913 -5.33 32.25 44.44
N GLY A 914 -5.29 30.92 44.34
CA GLY A 914 -5.99 30.01 45.25
C GLY A 914 -7.46 29.80 44.87
N GLN A 915 -7.90 30.25 43.69
CA GLN A 915 -9.25 30.03 43.17
C GLN A 915 -9.32 28.68 42.47
N PHE A 916 -10.37 27.89 42.74
CA PHE A 916 -10.55 26.60 42.07
C PHE A 916 -11.06 26.81 40.65
N VAL A 917 -10.29 26.39 39.65
CA VAL A 917 -10.66 26.53 38.24
C VAL A 917 -11.20 25.20 37.71
N VAL A 918 -12.44 25.23 37.21
CA VAL A 918 -13.12 24.05 36.68
C VAL A 918 -12.75 23.83 35.22
N GLN A 919 -11.96 22.79 34.99
CA GLN A 919 -11.48 22.38 33.67
C GLN A 919 -12.42 21.35 33.00
N SER A 920 -13.11 20.53 33.80
CA SER A 920 -14.02 19.50 33.29
C SER A 920 -15.32 19.39 34.10
N LEU A 921 -16.42 19.03 33.43
CA LEU A 921 -17.77 18.86 33.99
C LEU A 921 -18.31 17.45 33.77
N ALA A 922 -19.06 16.93 34.75
CA ALA A 922 -19.83 15.70 34.59
C ALA A 922 -21.18 15.79 35.34
N PRO A 923 -22.33 15.56 34.67
CA PRO A 923 -23.63 15.65 35.32
C PRO A 923 -23.83 14.46 36.28
N ARG A 924 -24.08 14.73 37.57
CA ARG A 924 -24.15 13.68 38.61
C ARG A 924 -25.17 12.61 38.27
N SER A 925 -26.36 13.04 37.83
CA SER A 925 -27.49 12.16 37.48
C SER A 925 -27.18 11.12 36.40
N LEU A 926 -26.23 11.39 35.49
CA LEU A 926 -25.86 10.44 34.44
C LEU A 926 -25.16 9.19 34.98
N PHE A 927 -24.33 9.34 36.02
CA PHE A 927 -23.47 8.25 36.51
C PHE A 927 -24.11 7.42 37.61
N ARG A 928 -25.19 7.91 38.24
CA ARG A 928 -25.87 7.20 39.32
C ARG A 928 -26.47 5.91 38.77
N LEU A 929 -26.43 4.85 39.58
CA LEU A 929 -27.15 3.60 39.31
C LEU A 929 -28.67 3.77 39.58
N GLN A 930 -29.26 4.82 39.00
CA GLN A 930 -30.68 5.17 39.07
C GLN A 930 -31.14 5.51 37.66
N PRO A 931 -31.61 4.52 36.88
CA PRO A 931 -32.02 4.75 35.51
C PRO A 931 -33.36 5.50 35.47
N ASP A 932 -33.53 6.38 34.49
CA ASP A 932 -34.81 7.05 34.19
C ASP A 932 -35.90 6.04 33.83
N ARG A 933 -35.49 4.92 33.21
CA ARG A 933 -36.37 3.86 32.73
C ARG A 933 -35.65 2.51 32.74
N VAL A 934 -36.38 1.45 33.07
CA VAL A 934 -35.94 0.07 32.84
C VAL A 934 -36.78 -0.55 31.71
N VAL A 935 -36.10 -1.21 30.77
CA VAL A 935 -36.72 -1.88 29.62
C VAL A 935 -36.40 -3.37 29.70
N PHE A 936 -37.43 -4.19 29.95
CA PHE A 936 -37.30 -5.64 30.04
C PHE A 936 -37.46 -6.32 28.69
N GLY A 937 -36.65 -7.35 28.47
CA GLY A 937 -36.70 -8.25 27.33
C GLY A 937 -35.83 -7.82 26.14
N ARG A 938 -35.13 -8.79 25.54
CA ARG A 938 -34.21 -8.62 24.41
C ARG A 938 -34.75 -7.78 23.24
N LYS A 939 -36.01 -7.97 22.84
CA LYS A 939 -36.61 -7.28 21.67
C LYS A 939 -36.92 -5.81 21.96
N ALA A 940 -37.44 -5.52 23.15
CA ALA A 940 -37.76 -4.15 23.56
C ALA A 940 -36.47 -3.36 23.83
N SER A 941 -35.52 -3.98 24.53
CA SER A 941 -34.18 -3.43 24.77
C SER A 941 -33.48 -3.04 23.47
N TYR A 942 -33.44 -3.93 22.49
CA TYR A 942 -32.79 -3.63 21.22
C TYR A 942 -33.54 -2.58 20.39
N ARG A 943 -34.88 -2.53 20.46
CA ARG A 943 -35.67 -1.47 19.83
C ARG A 943 -35.32 -0.10 20.41
N TYR A 944 -35.22 0.00 21.74
CA TYR A 944 -34.83 1.23 22.41
C TYR A 944 -33.46 1.73 21.91
N ILE A 945 -32.45 0.87 21.94
CA ILE A 945 -31.08 1.23 21.51
C ILE A 945 -31.04 1.66 20.04
N ARG A 946 -31.65 0.87 19.14
CA ARG A 946 -31.59 1.12 17.70
C ARG A 946 -32.35 2.38 17.29
N GLN A 947 -33.48 2.67 17.93
CA GLN A 947 -34.43 3.70 17.50
C GLN A 947 -34.59 4.83 18.52
N GLU A 948 -35.09 4.53 19.72
CA GLU A 948 -35.50 5.53 20.71
C GLU A 948 -34.30 6.35 21.25
N ALA A 949 -33.15 5.72 21.47
CA ALA A 949 -31.95 6.38 22.03
C ALA A 949 -31.45 7.57 21.18
N TRP A 950 -31.67 7.52 19.86
CA TRP A 950 -31.23 8.55 18.91
C TRP A 950 -32.40 9.37 18.31
N ALA A 951 -33.63 9.14 18.80
CA ALA A 951 -34.82 9.81 18.30
C ALA A 951 -34.82 11.30 18.69
N ASN A 952 -35.26 12.14 17.75
CA ASN A 952 -35.46 13.58 17.94
C ASN A 952 -34.27 14.28 18.62
N ALA A 953 -33.03 13.98 18.21
CA ALA A 953 -31.82 14.47 18.89
C ALA A 953 -31.84 15.98 19.13
N ALA A 954 -32.25 16.78 18.14
CA ALA A 954 -32.36 18.23 18.26
C ALA A 954 -33.30 18.68 19.41
N ALA A 955 -34.45 18.01 19.58
CA ALA A 955 -35.40 18.30 20.65
C ALA A 955 -34.91 17.87 22.05
N GLN A 956 -33.84 17.07 22.11
CA GLN A 956 -33.25 16.56 23.35
C GLN A 956 -32.00 17.33 23.78
N LYS A 957 -31.65 18.40 23.07
CA LYS A 957 -30.53 19.28 23.41
C LYS A 957 -30.61 19.78 24.86
N GLY A 958 -29.47 19.82 25.54
CA GLY A 958 -29.35 20.18 26.96
C GLY A 958 -29.83 19.10 27.94
N LYS A 959 -30.30 17.94 27.46
CA LYS A 959 -30.79 16.84 28.29
C LYS A 959 -29.88 15.61 28.22
N ILE A 960 -29.96 14.79 29.25
CA ILE A 960 -29.39 13.45 29.31
C ILE A 960 -30.48 12.38 29.32
N SER A 961 -30.11 11.12 29.11
CA SER A 961 -30.93 9.97 29.48
C SER A 961 -30.07 8.81 29.97
N SER A 962 -30.58 8.08 30.95
CA SER A 962 -30.00 6.88 31.55
C SER A 962 -31.04 5.75 31.56
N VAL A 963 -30.85 4.71 30.75
CA VAL A 963 -31.83 3.63 30.60
C VAL A 963 -31.20 2.26 30.78
N LEU A 964 -31.75 1.46 31.69
CA LEU A 964 -31.32 0.07 31.92
C LEU A 964 -32.14 -0.89 31.07
N CYS A 965 -31.49 -1.59 30.16
CA CYS A 965 -32.05 -2.62 29.29
C CYS A 965 -31.67 -4.01 29.80
N VAL A 966 -32.65 -4.85 30.15
CA VAL A 966 -32.45 -6.17 30.73
C VAL A 966 -32.74 -7.24 29.68
N GLY A 967 -31.72 -7.96 29.21
CA GLY A 967 -31.84 -8.93 28.12
C GLY A 967 -32.58 -10.21 28.51
N ASN A 968 -32.35 -10.70 29.73
CA ASN A 968 -32.97 -11.91 30.28
C ASN A 968 -33.44 -11.63 31.72
N SER A 969 -34.73 -11.79 31.99
CA SER A 969 -35.28 -11.65 33.33
C SER A 969 -36.34 -12.72 33.59
N GLU A 970 -36.26 -13.39 34.74
CA GLU A 970 -37.32 -14.27 35.25
C GLU A 970 -38.42 -13.48 35.97
N THR A 971 -38.13 -12.25 36.41
CA THR A 971 -39.06 -11.32 37.06
C THR A 971 -38.88 -9.89 36.53
N ASP A 972 -39.97 -9.16 36.28
CA ASP A 972 -39.91 -7.76 35.80
C ASP A 972 -39.76 -6.74 36.95
N GLU A 973 -38.95 -7.08 37.96
CA GLU A 973 -38.72 -6.23 39.14
C GLU A 973 -37.57 -5.24 38.90
N ILE A 974 -37.91 -3.94 38.83
CA ILE A 974 -36.97 -2.83 38.58
C ILE A 974 -35.81 -2.82 39.58
N GLN A 975 -36.10 -2.93 40.89
CA GLN A 975 -35.08 -2.81 41.92
C GLN A 975 -34.07 -3.96 41.87
N SER A 976 -34.54 -5.19 41.62
CA SER A 976 -33.68 -6.37 41.46
C SER A 976 -32.70 -6.20 40.28
N ALA A 977 -33.16 -5.63 39.17
CA ALA A 977 -32.31 -5.35 38.01
C ALA A 977 -31.22 -4.30 38.32
N ILE A 978 -31.53 -3.30 39.14
CA ILE A 978 -30.58 -2.26 39.59
C ILE A 978 -29.59 -2.85 40.61
N ASP A 979 -30.07 -3.59 41.60
CA ASP A 979 -29.26 -4.23 42.66
C ASP A 979 -28.32 -5.31 42.12
N GLY A 980 -28.62 -5.82 40.92
CA GLY A 980 -27.73 -6.63 40.12
C GLY A 980 -26.40 -5.95 39.78
N TRP A 981 -26.27 -4.64 39.93
CA TRP A 981 -25.03 -3.88 39.76
C TRP A 981 -24.40 -3.50 41.11
N LYS A 982 -23.22 -4.06 41.38
CA LYS A 982 -22.48 -4.00 42.64
C LYS A 982 -21.13 -3.31 42.43
N VAL A 983 -20.60 -2.72 43.50
CA VAL A 983 -19.25 -2.11 43.48
C VAL A 983 -18.23 -3.17 43.05
N GLY A 984 -17.35 -2.80 42.12
CA GLY A 984 -16.37 -3.69 41.49
C GLY A 984 -16.87 -4.37 40.21
N ASP A 985 -18.16 -4.29 39.88
CA ASP A 985 -18.67 -4.79 38.60
C ASP A 985 -18.07 -4.02 37.42
N ARG A 986 -17.72 -4.77 36.38
CA ARG A 986 -17.15 -4.26 35.13
C ARG A 986 -18.14 -4.41 33.99
N ALA A 987 -18.21 -3.40 33.15
CA ALA A 987 -18.98 -3.40 31.91
C ALA A 987 -18.11 -2.99 30.73
N LEU A 988 -18.34 -3.64 29.59
CA LEU A 988 -17.77 -3.22 28.31
C LEU A 988 -18.50 -1.95 27.87
N LEU A 989 -17.77 -0.85 27.68
CA LEU A 989 -18.30 0.37 27.09
C LEU A 989 -18.25 0.29 25.57
N LEU A 990 -19.34 0.66 24.91
CA LEU A 990 -19.38 1.00 23.49
C LEU A 990 -19.76 2.46 23.38
N HIS A 991 -18.83 3.26 22.86
CA HIS A 991 -18.98 4.70 22.71
C HIS A 991 -19.32 5.04 21.27
N VAL A 992 -20.37 5.85 21.06
CA VAL A 992 -20.73 6.42 19.75
C VAL A 992 -21.13 7.87 19.92
N TYR A 993 -20.56 8.77 19.11
CA TYR A 993 -21.01 10.17 19.03
C TYR A 993 -21.55 10.56 17.65
N GLY A 994 -22.35 11.61 17.64
CA GLY A 994 -22.89 12.27 16.45
C GLY A 994 -22.23 13.62 16.13
N GLY A 995 -22.84 14.35 15.20
CA GLY A 995 -22.28 15.57 14.60
C GLY A 995 -22.78 16.87 15.24
N ILE A 996 -22.13 17.97 14.85
CA ILE A 996 -22.46 19.35 15.22
C ILE A 996 -23.26 20.00 14.07
N GLY A 997 -24.54 20.26 14.31
CA GLY A 997 -25.50 20.92 13.42
C GLY A 997 -25.79 22.37 13.80
N GLY A 998 -26.96 22.88 13.39
CA GLY A 998 -27.39 24.26 13.65
C GLY A 998 -26.80 25.30 12.69
N HIS A 999 -26.81 26.57 13.08
CA HIS A 999 -26.23 27.68 12.33
C HIS A 999 -24.70 27.58 12.21
N LYS A 1000 -24.03 26.98 13.20
CA LYS A 1000 -22.59 26.68 13.23
C LYS A 1000 -22.31 25.20 12.97
N LYS A 1001 -22.91 24.66 11.89
CA LYS A 1001 -22.72 23.27 11.48
C LYS A 1001 -21.27 23.00 11.07
N GLU A 1002 -20.71 21.87 11.52
CA GLU A 1002 -19.35 21.49 11.17
C GLU A 1002 -19.23 21.07 9.69
N PRO A 1003 -18.04 21.24 9.06
CA PRO A 1003 -17.84 20.89 7.65
C PRO A 1003 -18.17 19.42 7.31
N ALA A 1004 -17.85 18.49 8.22
CA ALA A 1004 -18.11 17.07 8.02
C ALA A 1004 -19.62 16.75 7.95
N ALA A 1005 -20.46 17.59 8.55
CA ALA A 1005 -21.91 17.47 8.49
C ALA A 1005 -22.53 18.23 7.30
N ALA A 1006 -21.73 18.72 6.33
CA ALA A 1006 -22.23 19.45 5.15
C ALA A 1006 -23.26 18.65 4.34
N THR A 1007 -23.06 17.33 4.25
CA THR A 1007 -23.97 16.38 3.61
C THR A 1007 -25.01 15.84 4.61
N PRO A 1008 -26.13 15.27 4.17
CA PRO A 1008 -27.10 14.63 5.08
C PRO A 1008 -26.56 13.35 5.77
N ILE A 1009 -25.33 12.94 5.46
CA ILE A 1009 -24.69 11.74 5.99
C ILE A 1009 -23.59 12.16 6.98
N PHE A 1010 -23.74 11.77 8.24
CA PHE A 1010 -22.72 11.89 9.26
C PHE A 1010 -22.39 10.51 9.83
N PHE A 1011 -21.14 10.07 9.72
CA PHE A 1011 -20.73 8.71 10.09
C PHE A 1011 -20.60 8.51 11.62
N GLY A 1012 -20.14 9.54 12.34
CA GLY A 1012 -19.83 9.43 13.77
C GLY A 1012 -18.48 8.78 14.04
N HIS A 1013 -18.28 8.39 15.30
CA HIS A 1013 -17.08 7.70 15.80
C HIS A 1013 -17.49 6.50 16.65
N PHE A 1014 -16.60 5.52 16.74
CA PHE A 1014 -16.78 4.32 17.55
C PHE A 1014 -15.52 4.03 18.35
N ALA A 1015 -15.69 3.75 19.64
CA ALA A 1015 -14.62 3.25 20.49
C ALA A 1015 -15.18 2.25 21.52
N TYR A 1016 -14.30 1.38 22.01
CA TYR A 1016 -14.58 0.58 23.20
C TYR A 1016 -14.05 1.28 24.45
N GLY A 1017 -14.45 0.78 25.61
CA GLY A 1017 -13.81 1.13 26.86
C GLY A 1017 -14.25 0.26 28.03
N LEU A 1018 -14.03 0.79 29.23
CA LEU A 1018 -14.36 0.15 30.49
C LEU A 1018 -15.23 1.09 31.31
N ALA A 1019 -16.35 0.57 31.80
CA ALA A 1019 -17.07 1.19 32.91
C ALA A 1019 -16.96 0.27 34.14
N THR A 1020 -16.68 0.87 35.30
CA THR A 1020 -16.62 0.16 36.58
C THR A 1020 -17.62 0.78 37.55
N VAL A 1021 -18.36 -0.03 38.28
CA VAL A 1021 -19.21 0.47 39.37
C VAL A 1021 -18.32 0.76 40.57
N VAL A 1022 -18.26 2.01 40.99
CA VAL A 1022 -17.47 2.47 42.13
C VAL A 1022 -18.38 3.05 43.21
N HIS A 1023 -17.86 3.11 44.44
CA HIS A 1023 -18.46 3.88 45.51
C HIS A 1023 -17.91 5.30 45.47
N ASP A 1024 -18.80 6.31 45.45
CA ASP A 1024 -18.40 7.71 45.48
C ASP A 1024 -18.32 8.22 46.92
N PRO A 1025 -17.14 8.60 47.43
CA PRO A 1025 -16.97 9.07 48.80
C PRO A 1025 -17.54 10.48 49.07
N LEU A 1026 -17.91 11.26 48.05
CA LEU A 1026 -18.52 12.57 48.23
C LEU A 1026 -20.03 12.49 48.43
N SER A 1027 -20.71 11.61 47.69
CA SER A 1027 -22.15 11.42 47.79
C SER A 1027 -22.59 10.20 48.61
N ASP A 1028 -21.68 9.26 48.89
CA ASP A 1028 -21.97 7.92 49.43
C ASP A 1028 -23.02 7.18 48.60
N GLU A 1029 -22.80 7.17 47.29
CA GLU A 1029 -23.64 6.51 46.28
C GLU A 1029 -22.80 5.60 45.38
N ARG A 1030 -23.45 4.64 44.71
CA ARG A 1030 -22.82 3.88 43.63
C ARG A 1030 -22.90 4.68 42.33
N ARG A 1031 -21.79 4.76 41.61
CA ARG A 1031 -21.73 5.42 40.30
C ARG A 1031 -20.87 4.66 39.30
N PHE A 1032 -21.02 4.96 38.01
CA PHE A 1032 -20.09 4.51 36.98
C PHE A 1032 -18.83 5.39 36.94
N GLU A 1033 -17.68 4.75 36.91
CA GLU A 1033 -16.39 5.31 36.54
C GLU A 1033 -16.07 4.86 35.11
N ILE A 1034 -15.86 5.80 34.18
CA ILE A 1034 -15.81 5.52 32.73
C ILE A 1034 -14.44 5.88 32.16
N GLN A 1035 -13.85 4.91 31.44
CA GLN A 1035 -12.60 5.06 30.71
C GLN A 1035 -12.80 4.66 29.25
N TYR A 1036 -12.28 5.48 28.34
CA TYR A 1036 -12.39 5.31 26.89
C TYR A 1036 -11.07 4.83 26.32
N TYR A 1037 -11.09 3.77 25.53
CA TYR A 1037 -9.91 3.23 24.84
C TYR A 1037 -9.98 3.70 23.38
N GLN A 1038 -9.46 4.91 23.16
CA GLN A 1038 -9.61 5.66 21.93
C GLN A 1038 -8.63 5.19 20.86
N VAL A 1039 -9.14 4.42 19.90
CA VAL A 1039 -8.47 4.07 18.65
C VAL A 1039 -8.72 5.22 17.68
N TYR A 1040 -8.02 6.33 17.92
CA TYR A 1040 -8.27 7.62 17.29
C TYR A 1040 -7.10 8.02 16.40
N SER A 1041 -7.37 8.42 15.17
CA SER A 1041 -6.32 8.89 14.27
C SER A 1041 -5.79 10.26 14.71
N HIS A 1042 -4.60 10.62 14.25
CA HIS A 1042 -4.05 11.96 14.43
C HIS A 1042 -5.06 13.02 13.96
N ASN A 1043 -5.30 14.02 14.80
CA ASN A 1043 -6.39 14.99 14.66
C ASN A 1043 -5.94 16.39 15.06
N THR A 1044 -6.82 17.36 14.80
CA THR A 1044 -6.53 18.77 15.04
C THR A 1044 -6.65 19.20 16.51
N ASP A 1045 -7.42 18.49 17.33
CA ASP A 1045 -7.71 18.87 18.71
C ASP A 1045 -6.67 18.37 19.73
N GLY A 1046 -5.77 17.47 19.32
CA GLY A 1046 -4.80 16.85 20.23
C GLY A 1046 -5.42 15.75 21.11
N ILE A 1047 -6.43 15.04 20.60
CA ILE A 1047 -6.90 13.81 21.26
C ILE A 1047 -5.92 12.69 20.94
N THR A 1048 -5.26 12.15 21.96
CA THR A 1048 -4.26 11.10 21.78
C THR A 1048 -4.91 9.71 21.73
N ALA A 1049 -4.40 8.83 20.86
CA ALA A 1049 -4.82 7.43 20.87
C ALA A 1049 -4.32 6.77 22.15
N GLY A 1050 -5.23 6.25 22.98
CA GLY A 1050 -4.86 5.74 24.29
C GLY A 1050 -6.06 5.53 25.19
N THR A 1051 -5.80 5.51 26.50
CA THR A 1051 -6.84 5.38 27.52
C THR A 1051 -7.11 6.76 28.11
N LEU A 1052 -8.34 7.24 28.00
CA LEU A 1052 -8.75 8.56 28.48
C LEU A 1052 -9.88 8.42 29.49
N HIS A 1053 -9.77 9.10 30.63
CA HIS A 1053 -10.84 9.19 31.60
C HIS A 1053 -11.96 10.12 31.10
N TRP A 1054 -13.18 9.97 31.63
CA TRP A 1054 -14.30 10.89 31.36
C TRP A 1054 -13.88 12.36 31.42
N SER A 1055 -13.11 12.73 32.46
CA SER A 1055 -12.69 14.12 32.66
C SER A 1055 -11.91 14.70 31.48
N ARG A 1056 -11.21 13.86 30.71
CA ARG A 1056 -10.39 14.29 29.57
C ARG A 1056 -11.16 14.19 28.25
N TYR A 1057 -11.84 13.08 28.01
CA TYR A 1057 -12.44 12.81 26.70
C TYR A 1057 -13.83 13.40 26.52
N MET A 1058 -14.65 13.36 27.57
CA MET A 1058 -16.02 13.89 27.54
C MET A 1058 -16.11 15.24 28.23
N GLY A 1059 -15.74 15.29 29.52
CA GLY A 1059 -16.02 16.41 30.41
C GLY A 1059 -15.14 17.64 30.24
N ASP A 1060 -13.95 17.50 29.63
CA ASP A 1060 -13.01 18.60 29.41
C ASP A 1060 -13.69 19.71 28.61
N ARG A 1061 -13.65 20.93 29.13
CA ARG A 1061 -14.37 22.06 28.53
C ARG A 1061 -13.72 22.55 27.24
N GLN A 1062 -12.41 22.33 27.06
CA GLN A 1062 -11.68 22.76 25.87
C GLN A 1062 -11.43 21.61 24.89
N PHE A 1063 -11.08 20.42 25.40
CA PHE A 1063 -10.67 19.27 24.60
C PHE A 1063 -11.74 18.18 24.49
N GLY A 1064 -12.81 18.25 25.29
CA GLY A 1064 -13.85 17.22 25.39
C GLY A 1064 -15.08 17.49 24.52
N TRP A 1065 -15.95 16.48 24.43
CA TRP A 1065 -17.10 16.47 23.50
C TRP A 1065 -18.47 16.74 24.14
N LEU A 1066 -18.57 16.85 25.47
CA LEU A 1066 -19.84 16.92 26.18
C LEU A 1066 -20.75 18.08 25.75
N GLY A 1067 -20.14 19.24 25.48
CA GLY A 1067 -20.85 20.50 25.22
C GLY A 1067 -21.34 20.66 23.78
N ASN A 1068 -20.71 20.01 22.80
CA ASN A 1068 -20.94 20.27 21.38
C ASN A 1068 -21.40 19.04 20.57
N ARG A 1069 -21.27 17.81 21.08
CA ARG A 1069 -21.71 16.58 20.38
C ARG A 1069 -22.79 15.82 21.16
N PRO A 1070 -23.73 15.15 20.47
CA PRO A 1070 -24.55 14.12 21.09
C PRO A 1070 -23.77 12.80 21.21
N VAL A 1071 -23.87 12.13 22.35
CA VAL A 1071 -23.16 10.88 22.64
C VAL A 1071 -24.13 9.83 23.17
N CYS A 1072 -23.88 8.58 22.80
CA CYS A 1072 -24.52 7.39 23.35
C CYS A 1072 -23.45 6.38 23.78
N ASP A 1073 -23.30 6.21 25.09
CA ASP A 1073 -22.43 5.25 25.74
C ASP A 1073 -23.26 4.06 26.21
N ILE A 1074 -22.93 2.87 25.72
CA ILE A 1074 -23.63 1.62 26.02
C ILE A 1074 -22.74 0.75 26.89
N LEU A 1075 -23.15 0.50 28.13
CA LEU A 1075 -22.43 -0.28 29.13
C LEU A 1075 -22.99 -1.70 29.19
N ILE A 1076 -22.26 -2.68 28.66
CA ILE A 1076 -22.70 -4.07 28.62
C ILE A 1076 -22.08 -4.83 29.80
N LYS A 1077 -22.93 -5.26 30.73
CA LYS A 1077 -22.60 -6.27 31.74
C LYS A 1077 -23.03 -7.64 31.24
N PHE A 1078 -22.05 -8.46 30.86
CA PHE A 1078 -22.24 -9.85 30.47
C PHE A 1078 -21.16 -10.68 31.13
N GLU A 1079 -21.51 -11.29 32.25
CA GLU A 1079 -20.56 -11.89 33.19
C GLU A 1079 -19.61 -12.94 32.55
N PRO A 1080 -20.01 -13.75 31.55
CA PRO A 1080 -19.07 -14.61 30.81
C PRO A 1080 -17.97 -13.86 30.05
N PHE A 1081 -18.17 -12.58 29.72
CA PHE A 1081 -17.18 -11.74 29.04
C PHE A 1081 -16.51 -10.73 29.98
N THR A 1082 -17.27 -10.09 30.86
CA THR A 1082 -16.81 -9.02 31.75
C THR A 1082 -16.26 -9.50 33.08
N GLY A 1083 -16.63 -10.71 33.50
CA GLY A 1083 -16.12 -11.35 34.72
C GLY A 1083 -14.75 -11.99 34.53
N PHE A 1084 -14.31 -12.69 35.57
CA PHE A 1084 -13.08 -13.48 35.58
C PHE A 1084 -13.38 -14.98 35.59
N PHE A 1085 -12.45 -15.75 35.06
CA PHE A 1085 -12.34 -17.21 35.13
C PHE A 1085 -11.10 -17.55 35.93
N ASP A 1086 -11.20 -18.51 36.82
CA ASP A 1086 -10.06 -19.06 37.55
C ASP A 1086 -9.51 -20.25 36.78
N ILE A 1087 -8.37 -20.12 36.14
CA ILE A 1087 -7.74 -21.18 35.32
C ILE A 1087 -6.33 -21.39 35.86
N ASP A 1088 -6.07 -22.57 36.43
CA ASP A 1088 -4.79 -22.95 37.03
C ASP A 1088 -4.30 -21.97 38.12
N GLY A 1089 -5.22 -21.40 38.91
CA GLY A 1089 -4.91 -20.44 39.97
C GLY A 1089 -4.65 -19.01 39.46
N ALA A 1090 -4.81 -18.77 38.16
CA ALA A 1090 -4.70 -17.43 37.55
C ALA A 1090 -6.08 -16.91 37.12
N GLN A 1091 -6.41 -15.68 37.54
CA GLN A 1091 -7.63 -14.99 37.11
C GLN A 1091 -7.46 -14.49 35.66
N ARG A 1092 -8.30 -14.99 34.75
CA ARG A 1092 -8.32 -14.64 33.31
C ARG A 1092 -9.66 -14.01 32.94
N SER A 1093 -9.68 -13.05 32.02
CA SER A 1093 -10.92 -12.37 31.62
C SER A 1093 -10.85 -11.96 30.15
N ALA A 1094 -11.92 -12.24 29.39
CA ALA A 1094 -12.02 -11.85 27.99
C ALA A 1094 -11.94 -10.32 27.83
N LEU A 1095 -12.65 -9.58 28.69
CA LEU A 1095 -12.57 -8.12 28.73
C LEU A 1095 -11.14 -7.64 29.01
N SER A 1096 -10.42 -8.23 29.98
CA SER A 1096 -9.06 -7.78 30.29
C SER A 1096 -8.06 -8.04 29.15
N ASN A 1097 -8.21 -9.17 28.45
CA ASN A 1097 -7.45 -9.45 27.23
C ASN A 1097 -7.78 -8.45 26.12
N MET A 1098 -9.06 -8.10 25.95
CA MET A 1098 -9.50 -7.09 24.98
C MET A 1098 -8.90 -5.72 25.27
N LEU A 1099 -8.94 -5.27 26.52
CA LEU A 1099 -8.34 -4.00 26.91
C LEU A 1099 -6.83 -4.00 26.65
N SER A 1100 -6.13 -5.11 26.93
CA SER A 1100 -4.69 -5.25 26.62
C SER A 1100 -4.41 -5.16 25.10
N HIS A 1101 -5.28 -5.74 24.26
CA HIS A 1101 -5.17 -5.58 22.81
C HIS A 1101 -5.47 -4.16 22.35
N LEU A 1102 -6.41 -3.45 22.99
CA LEU A 1102 -6.67 -2.04 22.71
C LEU A 1102 -5.50 -1.14 23.12
N GLU A 1103 -4.85 -1.39 24.26
CA GLU A 1103 -3.61 -0.69 24.66
C GLU A 1103 -2.51 -0.90 23.61
N ALA A 1104 -2.32 -2.15 23.16
CA ALA A 1104 -1.35 -2.45 22.12
C ALA A 1104 -1.67 -1.74 20.79
N MET A 1105 -2.94 -1.74 20.40
CA MET A 1105 -3.39 -1.10 19.17
C MET A 1105 -3.25 0.43 19.23
N THR A 1106 -3.69 1.06 20.31
CA THR A 1106 -3.56 2.51 20.51
C THR A 1106 -2.10 2.96 20.51
N ALA A 1107 -1.20 2.19 21.13
CA ALA A 1107 0.24 2.45 21.08
C ALA A 1107 0.79 2.47 19.64
N ARG A 1108 0.30 1.59 18.75
CA ARG A 1108 0.68 1.60 17.33
C ARG A 1108 0.02 2.75 16.56
N TYR A 1109 -1.23 3.09 16.86
CA TYR A 1109 -1.91 4.25 16.26
C TYR A 1109 -1.15 5.54 16.49
N ARG A 1110 -0.66 5.76 17.72
CA ARG A 1110 0.14 6.93 18.12
C ARG A 1110 1.38 7.15 17.25
N ILE A 1111 1.94 6.11 16.65
CA ILE A 1111 3.17 6.20 15.85
C ILE A 1111 2.97 5.78 14.38
N GLY A 1112 1.72 5.57 13.94
CA GLY A 1112 1.45 5.07 12.60
C GLY A 1112 2.11 3.73 12.30
N ASP A 1113 2.23 2.87 13.31
CA ASP A 1113 3.02 1.63 13.24
C ASP A 1113 4.48 1.81 12.79
N GLY A 1114 5.09 2.92 13.21
CA GLY A 1114 6.44 3.32 12.83
C GLY A 1114 6.48 4.30 11.66
N THR A 1115 5.36 4.53 10.96
CA THR A 1115 5.29 5.46 9.82
C THR A 1115 4.97 6.92 10.21
N GLY A 1116 4.82 7.21 11.50
CA GLY A 1116 4.58 8.54 12.04
C GLY A 1116 3.10 8.96 12.11
N ALA A 1117 2.23 8.40 11.28
CA ALA A 1117 0.81 8.79 11.25
C ALA A 1117 -0.15 7.63 10.93
N THR A 1118 -1.39 7.77 11.38
CA THR A 1118 -2.51 6.87 11.05
C THR A 1118 -3.64 7.69 10.46
N TYR A 1119 -4.21 7.24 9.34
CA TYR A 1119 -5.28 7.92 8.61
C TYR A 1119 -6.53 7.04 8.49
N VAL A 1120 -7.70 7.67 8.48
CA VAL A 1120 -8.98 6.97 8.32
C VAL A 1120 -9.22 6.63 6.84
N GLY A 1121 -9.55 5.38 6.55
CA GLY A 1121 -9.96 4.92 5.23
C GLY A 1121 -11.09 3.87 5.28
N PRO A 1122 -11.64 3.46 4.12
CA PRO A 1122 -12.71 2.44 4.01
C PRO A 1122 -12.28 1.03 4.43
N ALA A 1123 -11.00 0.78 4.63
CA ALA A 1123 -10.48 -0.53 5.05
C ALA A 1123 -9.79 -0.52 6.42
N ASN A 1124 -9.50 0.68 6.96
CA ASN A 1124 -8.88 0.90 8.27
C ASN A 1124 -9.57 2.12 8.90
N ASN A 1125 -10.47 1.88 9.85
CA ASN A 1125 -11.18 2.92 10.59
C ASN A 1125 -11.43 2.47 12.03
N CYS A 1126 -11.69 3.44 12.91
CA CYS A 1126 -11.86 3.21 14.34
C CYS A 1126 -12.86 2.08 14.67
N ALA A 1127 -13.94 1.92 13.91
CA ALA A 1127 -14.91 0.85 14.12
C ALA A 1127 -14.36 -0.53 13.74
N GLN A 1128 -13.76 -0.67 12.55
CA GLN A 1128 -13.15 -1.92 12.10
C GLN A 1128 -12.02 -2.37 13.03
N ASP A 1129 -11.11 -1.46 13.35
CA ASP A 1129 -9.90 -1.74 14.12
C ASP A 1129 -10.24 -1.99 15.59
N SER A 1130 -11.16 -1.22 16.19
CA SER A 1130 -11.65 -1.51 17.55
C SER A 1130 -12.29 -2.90 17.65
N ASN A 1131 -13.09 -3.31 16.66
CA ASN A 1131 -13.69 -4.64 16.63
C ASN A 1131 -12.64 -5.76 16.47
N GLN A 1132 -11.46 -5.47 15.90
CA GLN A 1132 -10.34 -6.43 15.84
C GLN A 1132 -9.89 -6.87 17.25
N ALA A 1133 -9.80 -5.93 18.20
CA ALA A 1133 -9.43 -6.24 19.59
C ALA A 1133 -10.46 -7.15 20.28
N LEU A 1134 -11.75 -6.98 19.97
CA LEU A 1134 -12.81 -7.87 20.45
C LEU A 1134 -12.63 -9.29 19.90
N PHE A 1135 -12.28 -9.46 18.62
CA PHE A 1135 -12.08 -10.79 18.03
C PHE A 1135 -10.81 -11.49 18.53
N ALA A 1136 -9.70 -10.75 18.62
CA ALA A 1136 -8.42 -11.26 19.08
C ALA A 1136 -8.48 -11.73 20.53
N SER A 1137 -9.15 -10.95 21.41
CA SER A 1137 -9.27 -11.29 22.84
C SER A 1137 -10.01 -12.60 23.08
N ILE A 1138 -11.12 -12.79 22.35
CA ILE A 1138 -11.92 -14.01 22.45
C ILE A 1138 -11.13 -15.20 21.89
N HIS A 1139 -10.44 -15.04 20.75
CA HIS A 1139 -9.63 -16.12 20.17
C HIS A 1139 -8.45 -16.53 21.06
N SER A 1140 -7.72 -15.56 21.61
CA SER A 1140 -6.57 -15.81 22.50
C SER A 1140 -6.96 -16.55 23.77
N LEU A 1141 -8.11 -16.18 24.36
CA LEU A 1141 -8.66 -16.89 25.51
C LEU A 1141 -8.94 -18.37 25.15
N PHE A 1142 -9.58 -18.62 24.00
CA PHE A 1142 -9.85 -19.99 23.56
C PHE A 1142 -8.61 -20.79 23.20
N GLN A 1143 -7.60 -20.18 22.57
CA GLN A 1143 -6.34 -20.87 22.31
C GLN A 1143 -5.66 -21.28 23.60
N THR A 1144 -5.54 -20.37 24.58
CA THR A 1144 -4.94 -20.64 25.89
C THR A 1144 -5.64 -21.81 26.59
N ILE A 1145 -6.97 -21.84 26.50
CA ILE A 1145 -7.82 -22.86 27.12
C ILE A 1145 -7.74 -24.19 26.33
N ALA A 1146 -7.65 -24.14 25.00
CA ALA A 1146 -7.65 -25.31 24.13
C ALA A 1146 -6.27 -25.98 23.97
N THR A 1147 -5.15 -25.27 24.15
CA THR A 1147 -3.80 -25.85 24.07
C THR A 1147 -3.52 -26.92 25.13
N ASN A 1148 -4.35 -26.99 26.19
CA ASN A 1148 -4.30 -28.06 27.19
C ASN A 1148 -5.64 -28.81 27.26
N GLN A 1149 -6.02 -29.53 26.20
CA GLN A 1149 -7.30 -30.27 26.13
C GLN A 1149 -7.56 -31.19 27.34
N THR A 1150 -6.53 -31.83 27.88
CA THR A 1150 -6.61 -32.67 29.08
C THR A 1150 -6.88 -31.88 30.35
N LEU A 1151 -6.25 -30.70 30.54
CA LEU A 1151 -6.53 -29.82 31.68
C LEU A 1151 -7.89 -29.14 31.55
N LEU A 1152 -8.33 -28.81 30.33
CA LEU A 1152 -9.65 -28.24 30.08
C LEU A 1152 -10.77 -29.19 30.50
N GLN A 1153 -10.67 -30.48 30.13
CA GLN A 1153 -11.67 -31.48 30.53
C GLN A 1153 -11.74 -31.63 32.05
N ALA A 1154 -10.58 -31.68 32.72
CA ALA A 1154 -10.51 -31.73 34.18
C ALA A 1154 -11.05 -30.44 34.83
N TRP A 1155 -10.73 -29.27 34.28
CA TRP A 1155 -11.19 -27.97 34.76
C TRP A 1155 -12.70 -27.80 34.61
N VAL A 1156 -13.26 -28.18 33.45
CA VAL A 1156 -14.71 -28.17 33.18
C VAL A 1156 -15.45 -29.08 34.15
N ALA A 1157 -14.92 -30.28 34.42
CA ALA A 1157 -15.51 -31.21 35.37
C ALA A 1157 -15.48 -30.67 36.81
N ASN A 1158 -14.40 -29.98 37.19
CA ASN A 1158 -14.19 -29.46 38.54
C ASN A 1158 -14.85 -28.08 38.78
N ASN A 1159 -15.23 -27.34 37.73
CA ASN A 1159 -15.79 -25.98 37.81
C ASN A 1159 -17.10 -25.83 37.01
N PRO A 1160 -18.21 -26.50 37.40
CA PRO A 1160 -19.43 -26.57 36.60
C PRO A 1160 -20.06 -25.20 36.29
N THR A 1161 -20.04 -24.27 37.24
CA THR A 1161 -20.56 -22.90 37.04
C THR A 1161 -19.71 -22.10 36.04
N GLN A 1162 -18.38 -22.24 36.09
CA GLN A 1162 -17.48 -21.57 35.14
C GLN A 1162 -17.56 -22.20 33.75
N SER A 1163 -17.79 -23.51 33.67
CA SER A 1163 -18.01 -24.21 32.40
C SER A 1163 -19.24 -23.69 31.66
N GLN A 1164 -20.38 -23.50 32.35
CA GLN A 1164 -21.58 -22.95 31.72
C GLN A 1164 -21.35 -21.54 31.15
N ARG A 1165 -20.64 -20.68 31.89
CA ARG A 1165 -20.25 -19.35 31.41
C ARG A 1165 -19.33 -19.45 30.20
N TYR A 1166 -18.36 -20.37 30.22
CA TYR A 1166 -17.45 -20.59 29.10
C TYR A 1166 -18.18 -21.01 27.82
N GLU A 1167 -19.18 -21.90 27.91
CA GLU A 1167 -20.04 -22.26 26.78
C GLU A 1167 -20.87 -21.08 26.26
N GLN A 1168 -21.41 -20.25 27.16
CA GLN A 1168 -22.12 -19.03 26.77
C GLN A 1168 -21.21 -18.05 26.03
N LEU A 1169 -19.95 -17.92 26.47
CA LEU A 1169 -18.94 -17.10 25.79
C LEU A 1169 -18.61 -17.64 24.39
N LEU A 1170 -18.48 -18.97 24.21
CA LEU A 1170 -18.29 -19.61 22.90
C LEU A 1170 -19.46 -19.31 21.95
N ASN A 1171 -20.69 -19.37 22.46
CA ASN A 1171 -21.88 -19.06 21.66
C ASN A 1171 -21.93 -17.57 21.29
N ALA A 1172 -21.60 -16.67 22.23
CA ALA A 1172 -21.49 -15.25 21.96
C ALA A 1172 -20.44 -14.96 20.88
N GLN A 1173 -19.27 -15.60 20.96
CA GLN A 1173 -18.21 -15.52 19.94
C GLN A 1173 -18.74 -15.91 18.56
N ALA A 1174 -19.29 -17.11 18.41
CA ALA A 1174 -19.74 -17.64 17.12
C ALA A 1174 -20.78 -16.72 16.47
N LYS A 1175 -21.67 -16.13 17.27
CA LYS A 1175 -22.66 -15.16 16.79
C LYS A 1175 -22.02 -13.83 16.38
N LEU A 1176 -21.09 -13.28 17.18
CA LEU A 1176 -20.35 -12.05 16.84
C LEU A 1176 -19.62 -12.19 15.51
N TYR A 1177 -18.87 -13.29 15.31
CA TYR A 1177 -18.18 -13.56 14.05
C TYR A 1177 -19.15 -13.62 12.86
N ARG A 1178 -20.24 -14.40 12.97
CA ARG A 1178 -21.23 -14.54 11.88
C ARG A 1178 -21.91 -13.21 11.51
N ARG A 1179 -22.16 -12.34 12.50
CA ARG A 1179 -22.89 -11.07 12.30
C ARG A 1179 -22.01 -9.96 11.75
N LEU A 1180 -20.80 -9.82 12.27
CA LEU A 1180 -19.88 -8.73 11.92
C LEU A 1180 -19.05 -9.06 10.66
N GLN A 1181 -18.86 -10.35 10.34
CA GLN A 1181 -18.11 -10.82 9.16
C GLN A 1181 -18.94 -11.82 8.31
N PRO A 1182 -19.99 -11.36 7.61
CA PRO A 1182 -20.93 -12.23 6.91
C PRO A 1182 -20.32 -13.03 5.75
N LEU A 1183 -19.19 -12.58 5.20
CA LEU A 1183 -18.52 -13.21 4.05
C LEU A 1183 -17.31 -14.08 4.47
N GLY A 1184 -17.03 -14.23 5.78
CA GLY A 1184 -16.15 -15.28 6.32
C GLY A 1184 -14.64 -15.13 6.07
N PHE A 1185 -14.16 -14.06 5.47
CA PHE A 1185 -12.73 -13.86 5.24
C PHE A 1185 -12.06 -13.24 6.48
N LEU A 1186 -11.31 -14.05 7.23
CA LEU A 1186 -10.33 -13.57 8.21
C LEU A 1186 -9.20 -12.89 7.43
N ARG A 1187 -8.93 -11.62 7.72
CA ARG A 1187 -7.73 -10.92 7.22
C ARG A 1187 -6.51 -11.73 7.69
N GLU A 1188 -5.60 -12.13 6.79
CA GLU A 1188 -4.48 -13.04 7.14
C GLU A 1188 -3.55 -12.44 8.20
N ASP A 1189 -3.41 -11.12 8.22
CA ASP A 1189 -2.68 -10.35 9.22
C ASP A 1189 -3.31 -10.41 10.64
N TRP A 1190 -4.58 -10.84 10.75
CA TRP A 1190 -5.24 -11.10 12.03
C TRP A 1190 -4.85 -12.46 12.65
N LYS A 1191 -4.42 -13.43 11.85
CA LYS A 1191 -3.96 -14.74 12.35
C LYS A 1191 -2.52 -14.69 12.87
N THR A 1192 -1.69 -13.82 12.30
CA THR A 1192 -0.25 -13.72 12.62
C THR A 1192 0.05 -12.68 13.70
N ASN A 1193 -0.95 -11.96 14.21
CA ASN A 1193 -0.77 -10.84 15.14
C ASN A 1193 0.10 -9.70 14.56
N GLU A 1194 0.23 -9.65 13.24
CA GLU A 1194 0.94 -8.61 12.49
C GLU A 1194 -0.05 -7.48 12.19
N PHE A 1195 -0.30 -6.58 13.14
CA PHE A 1195 -1.23 -5.47 12.90
C PHE A 1195 -0.65 -4.48 11.88
N ASN A 1196 -0.82 -4.71 10.58
CA ASN A 1196 -0.41 -3.77 9.54
C ASN A 1196 -1.35 -2.55 9.53
N LEU A 1197 -1.08 -1.58 10.40
CA LEU A 1197 -1.78 -0.29 10.47
C LEU A 1197 -1.10 0.68 9.51
N GLY A 1198 -1.89 1.43 8.74
CA GLY A 1198 -1.35 2.50 7.88
C GLY A 1198 -1.17 2.15 6.40
N SER A 1199 -1.75 1.05 5.90
CA SER A 1199 -1.97 0.98 4.44
C SER A 1199 -3.02 2.03 4.07
N THR A 1200 -2.58 3.07 3.36
CA THR A 1200 -3.52 3.98 2.72
C THR A 1200 -4.39 3.18 1.75
N LEU A 1201 -5.61 3.65 1.45
CA LEU A 1201 -6.46 3.12 0.38
C LEU A 1201 -5.68 2.79 -0.91
N GLU A 1202 -4.61 3.54 -1.14
CA GLU A 1202 -3.81 3.53 -2.34
C GLU A 1202 -2.82 2.36 -2.42
N ASP A 1203 -2.46 1.73 -1.30
CA ASP A 1203 -1.41 0.70 -1.28
C ASP A 1203 -1.89 -0.63 -1.86
N GLU A 1204 -3.14 -1.02 -1.59
CA GLU A 1204 -3.80 -2.17 -2.25
C GLU A 1204 -5.30 -1.90 -2.50
N PRO A 1205 -5.67 -1.05 -3.47
CA PRO A 1205 -7.02 -0.50 -3.60
C PRO A 1205 -8.09 -1.56 -3.88
N LEU A 1206 -7.78 -2.60 -4.65
CA LEU A 1206 -8.73 -3.69 -4.89
C LEU A 1206 -8.89 -4.57 -3.63
N ARG A 1207 -7.79 -4.95 -2.96
CA ARG A 1207 -7.86 -5.72 -1.70
C ARG A 1207 -8.62 -4.94 -0.63
N ASN A 1208 -8.30 -3.67 -0.44
CA ASN A 1208 -8.93 -2.78 0.53
C ASN A 1208 -10.40 -2.51 0.21
N LEU A 1209 -10.77 -2.37 -1.08
CA LEU A 1209 -12.17 -2.30 -1.49
C LEU A 1209 -12.92 -3.61 -1.19
N TRP A 1210 -12.32 -4.77 -1.50
CA TRP A 1210 -12.90 -6.08 -1.19
C TRP A 1210 -13.02 -6.34 0.32
N ILE A 1211 -12.04 -5.92 1.12
CA ILE A 1211 -12.08 -5.97 2.60
C ILE A 1211 -13.18 -5.05 3.14
N GLY A 1212 -13.27 -3.82 2.63
CA GLY A 1212 -14.33 -2.87 2.98
C GLY A 1212 -15.72 -3.40 2.64
N LEU A 1213 -15.89 -4.03 1.48
CA LEU A 1213 -17.14 -4.70 1.09
C LEU A 1213 -17.41 -5.96 1.93
N GLY A 1214 -16.37 -6.72 2.27
CA GLY A 1214 -16.42 -7.93 3.11
C GLY A 1214 -16.87 -7.68 4.54
N SER A 1215 -16.56 -6.49 5.06
CA SER A 1215 -16.83 -6.04 6.43
C SER A 1215 -17.75 -4.81 6.49
N TRP A 1216 -18.60 -4.61 5.47
CA TRP A 1216 -19.44 -3.40 5.36
C TRP A 1216 -20.29 -3.09 6.60
N ARG A 1217 -20.61 -4.10 7.42
CA ARG A 1217 -21.38 -3.96 8.67
C ARG A 1217 -20.58 -3.35 9.82
N THR A 1218 -19.25 -3.32 9.74
CA THR A 1218 -18.36 -2.64 10.70
C THR A 1218 -17.83 -1.31 10.19
N LEU A 1219 -18.18 -0.88 8.97
CA LEU A 1219 -17.81 0.43 8.42
C LEU A 1219 -18.55 1.59 9.08
N LEU A 1220 -19.79 1.39 9.52
CA LEU A 1220 -20.61 2.44 10.13
C LEU A 1220 -20.51 2.33 11.66
N PRO A 1221 -19.95 3.33 12.36
CA PRO A 1221 -19.79 3.35 13.82
C PRO A 1221 -21.04 2.91 14.60
N ARG A 1222 -22.18 3.54 14.31
CA ARG A 1222 -23.45 3.23 14.97
C ARG A 1222 -23.93 1.81 14.66
N LYS A 1223 -23.78 1.35 13.41
CA LYS A 1223 -24.20 0.00 13.01
C LYS A 1223 -23.38 -1.08 13.72
N ALA A 1224 -22.06 -0.86 13.85
CA ALA A 1224 -21.18 -1.77 14.58
C ALA A 1224 -21.59 -1.89 16.05
N SER A 1225 -21.85 -0.75 16.70
CA SER A 1225 -22.37 -0.70 18.07
C SER A 1225 -23.69 -1.46 18.22
N ASP A 1226 -24.69 -1.15 17.37
CA ASP A 1226 -26.00 -1.81 17.37
C ASP A 1226 -25.90 -3.34 17.21
N MET A 1227 -24.97 -3.84 16.38
CA MET A 1227 -24.79 -5.28 16.17
C MET A 1227 -24.15 -5.97 17.36
N VAL A 1228 -23.12 -5.38 17.96
CA VAL A 1228 -22.42 -5.97 19.12
C VAL A 1228 -23.38 -6.06 20.30
N VAL A 1229 -24.09 -4.97 20.63
CA VAL A 1229 -25.05 -4.97 21.75
C VAL A 1229 -26.22 -5.92 21.50
N GLN A 1230 -26.69 -6.07 20.25
CA GLN A 1230 -27.72 -7.04 19.90
C GLN A 1230 -27.28 -8.47 20.26
N VAL A 1231 -26.04 -8.86 19.94
CA VAL A 1231 -25.56 -10.22 20.23
C VAL A 1231 -25.48 -10.46 21.74
N PHE A 1232 -24.99 -9.50 22.51
CA PHE A 1232 -24.95 -9.63 23.98
C PHE A 1232 -26.35 -9.69 24.60
N LEU A 1233 -27.30 -8.87 24.15
CA LEU A 1233 -28.70 -8.95 24.59
C LEU A 1233 -29.35 -10.30 24.24
N GLU A 1234 -29.02 -10.89 23.08
CA GLU A 1234 -29.48 -12.22 22.69
C GLU A 1234 -28.92 -13.35 23.59
N GLN A 1235 -27.82 -13.09 24.31
CA GLN A 1235 -27.23 -14.00 25.30
C GLN A 1235 -27.63 -13.64 26.75
N GLY A 1236 -28.54 -12.68 26.93
CA GLY A 1236 -29.07 -12.30 28.25
C GLY A 1236 -28.23 -11.27 29.01
N ALA A 1237 -27.41 -10.49 28.34
CA ALA A 1237 -26.68 -9.39 28.97
C ALA A 1237 -27.60 -8.29 29.52
N ASN A 1238 -27.12 -7.60 30.55
CA ASN A 1238 -27.71 -6.36 31.06
C ASN A 1238 -26.95 -5.16 30.48
N VAL A 1239 -27.68 -4.18 29.98
CA VAL A 1239 -27.11 -3.08 29.19
C VAL A 1239 -27.60 -1.75 29.74
N TRP A 1240 -26.69 -0.89 30.19
CA TRP A 1240 -27.01 0.47 30.59
C TRP A 1240 -26.72 1.43 29.44
N VAL A 1241 -27.68 2.25 29.04
CA VAL A 1241 -27.53 3.22 27.95
C VAL A 1241 -27.49 4.62 28.53
N LEU A 1242 -26.36 5.30 28.38
CA LEU A 1242 -26.10 6.66 28.84
C LEU A 1242 -26.03 7.59 27.64
N ARG A 1243 -26.87 8.61 27.62
CA ARG A 1243 -27.04 9.50 26.47
C ARG A 1243 -26.89 10.96 26.89
N THR A 1244 -26.09 11.72 26.17
CA THR A 1244 -25.94 13.17 26.35
C THR A 1244 -26.23 13.89 25.02
N ASN A 1245 -26.80 15.10 25.07
CA ASN A 1245 -26.98 15.95 23.88
C ASN A 1245 -26.54 17.37 24.17
N GLN A 1246 -25.26 17.69 23.94
CA GLN A 1246 -24.77 19.07 24.08
C GLN A 1246 -25.17 19.66 25.44
N VAL A 1247 -24.65 19.08 26.53
CA VAL A 1247 -25.04 19.40 27.90
C VAL A 1247 -23.96 20.24 28.60
N GLY A 1248 -24.35 20.97 29.64
CA GLY A 1248 -23.55 22.02 30.26
C GLY A 1248 -24.32 23.32 30.20
N GLY A 1249 -23.69 24.39 29.75
CA GLY A 1249 -24.40 25.60 29.32
C GLY A 1249 -25.13 25.40 27.98
N TYR A 1250 -25.82 26.44 27.53
CA TYR A 1250 -26.66 26.40 26.34
C TYR A 1250 -26.13 27.33 25.23
N ASP A 1251 -25.74 26.76 24.09
CA ASP A 1251 -25.37 27.51 22.87
C ASP A 1251 -26.49 27.38 21.84
N PRO A 1252 -27.26 28.43 21.51
CA PRO A 1252 -28.36 28.36 20.56
C PRO A 1252 -27.92 28.12 19.10
N ASP A 1253 -26.65 28.32 18.74
CA ASP A 1253 -26.19 28.29 17.36
C ASP A 1253 -25.84 26.88 16.85
N ILE A 1254 -25.78 25.89 17.74
CA ILE A 1254 -25.48 24.48 17.40
C ILE A 1254 -26.67 23.58 17.66
N GLU A 1255 -26.75 22.44 16.98
CA GLU A 1255 -27.77 21.41 17.22
C GLU A 1255 -27.17 19.99 17.14
N PRO A 1256 -27.65 19.01 17.90
CA PRO A 1256 -27.12 17.65 17.83
C PRO A 1256 -27.59 16.93 16.55
N ILE A 1257 -26.66 16.32 15.82
CA ILE A 1257 -26.94 15.46 14.65
C ILE A 1257 -26.67 14.00 15.01
N SER A 1258 -27.66 13.13 14.82
CA SER A 1258 -27.48 11.69 15.03
C SER A 1258 -26.58 11.07 13.94
N PRO A 1259 -25.69 10.12 14.29
CA PRO A 1259 -24.91 9.39 13.29
C PRO A 1259 -25.81 8.42 12.51
N ILE A 1260 -25.45 8.20 11.24
CA ILE A 1260 -26.21 7.36 10.31
C ILE A 1260 -26.17 5.88 10.71
N THR A 1261 -27.29 5.18 10.51
CA THR A 1261 -27.38 3.71 10.60
C THR A 1261 -28.31 3.20 9.49
N LEU A 1262 -27.95 2.08 8.85
CA LEU A 1262 -28.70 1.43 7.76
C LEU A 1262 -29.82 0.51 8.28
#